data_AF-A0A7W5WZI8-F1
#
_entry.id   AF-A0A7W5WZI8-F1
#
_cell.length_a   1.000
_cell.length_b   1.000
_cell.length_c   1.000
_cell.angle_alpha   90.00
_cell.angle_beta   90.00
_cell.angle_gamma   90.00
#
_symmetry.space_group_name_H-M   'P 1'
#
loop_
_entity.id
_entity.type
_entity.pdbx_description
1 polymer ?
#
loop_
_entity_poly.entity_id
_entity_poly.type
_entity_poly.pdbx_seq_one_letter_code
_entity_poly.pdbx_strand_id
1 'polypeptide(L)'
;MKKRGSRHVFNGMSVFGVAKEGEKIPIGAIVVDDAHACLRTLERQFRLTIPSSHPVYEWALNRFEEAINQQSPRSLKRIKANDHSDYVEVPYWALKDAADELLTELVNAESEKPFKYVVPFLGEGLALCRVIIGGQEMEISAVYPWADLVNPFRRAKRRIYMTATLSDDTILATHFGADPDVLEVAVTTPSATMGERMILMPQQLNKDITFNDVSGMLKELSKEHNVVVIVPSKAASEEWANHADQILMGDDVADGVAKLRQSHVGMTVLVNRYDGIDLPDDACRVLAIVGLPEAASLVERADMTVLSASGVTLHRQVQRIEQGMGRGVRSIDDFCAVILFGSKLTERLLSADGKAMLTAATSAQLDLSLKLAKQVEKAAGGTIDIGKVAQVVDHCLSRHDGWRKSARSALLKAEGSNELRFDRTQVTLRSAIDLARDGDTRGAVATLQPVVTSATDDDNKAWLMSRLAQLTHFHDRAEAQKITKAAYALNRSVTRPLEALSYERLSTVNEAQAVSAIRYLRTRRLEHQDRIFFATDVKEDLAFKRVPYKRFEEAVRQLGLAIGMLSQRPEEDYQEGPDNLWRLPGREFLVIECKNEAGSEEGIKKRDLGQLGQSIEWFKDRYGDTEPFIPIIIHPLSYVGPQATAIPDCRVIDGHRLRLLRDSFLDFVKAANEEVLGDPAAVHQQLATHNLTADRFIDAFTVPLA
;
A
#
# COMPACT_ATOMS: atom_id res chain seq x y z
N MET A 1 -29.71 4.40 4.85
CA MET A 1 -28.86 4.96 3.78
C MET A 1 -27.87 3.89 3.38
N LYS A 2 -28.01 3.37 2.15
CA LYS A 2 -27.05 2.46 1.50
C LYS A 2 -26.11 3.28 0.59
N LYS A 3 -25.12 2.64 -0.05
CA LYS A 3 -24.12 3.27 -0.97
C LYS A 3 -24.67 4.30 -1.99
N ARG A 4 -25.87 4.10 -2.57
CA ARG A 4 -26.48 5.09 -3.47
C ARG A 4 -27.07 6.29 -2.72
N GLY A 5 -27.69 6.04 -1.56
CA GLY A 5 -28.24 7.08 -0.70
C GLY A 5 -27.15 7.97 -0.09
N SER A 6 -25.96 7.42 0.20
CA SER A 6 -24.85 8.24 0.71
C SER A 6 -24.37 9.29 -0.28
N ARG A 7 -24.41 9.02 -1.58
CA ARG A 7 -24.16 10.03 -2.61
C ARG A 7 -25.21 11.15 -2.63
N HIS A 8 -26.44 10.90 -2.19
CA HIS A 8 -27.49 11.93 -2.15
C HIS A 8 -27.44 12.76 -0.87
N VAL A 9 -26.95 12.18 0.23
CA VAL A 9 -26.76 12.88 1.51
C VAL A 9 -25.47 13.69 1.49
N PHE A 10 -24.35 13.05 1.12
CA PHE A 10 -23.01 13.63 1.11
C PHE A 10 -22.60 14.01 -0.31
N ASN A 11 -23.06 15.17 -0.77
CA ASN A 11 -22.57 15.83 -1.99
C ASN A 11 -22.79 17.34 -1.83
N GLY A 12 -21.98 18.17 -2.47
CA GLY A 12 -22.05 19.64 -2.37
C GLY A 12 -23.38 20.24 -2.84
N MET A 13 -24.19 19.46 -3.55
CA MET A 13 -25.53 19.82 -4.03
C MET A 13 -26.63 19.02 -3.32
N SER A 14 -26.39 18.60 -2.07
CA SER A 14 -27.30 17.74 -1.32
C SER A 14 -28.69 18.36 -1.27
N VAL A 15 -29.71 17.58 -1.64
CA VAL A 15 -31.12 18.01 -1.55
C VAL A 15 -31.52 18.31 -0.10
N PHE A 16 -30.76 17.79 0.86
CA PHE A 16 -30.93 18.02 2.29
C PHE A 16 -30.32 19.36 2.74
N GLY A 17 -29.37 19.92 2.00
CA GLY A 17 -28.70 21.19 2.29
C GLY A 17 -27.27 21.02 2.83
N VAL A 18 -26.38 21.93 2.42
CA VAL A 18 -24.94 21.89 2.71
C VAL A 18 -24.46 23.27 3.18
N ALA A 19 -23.64 23.31 4.23
CA ALA A 19 -22.95 24.51 4.71
C ALA A 19 -23.88 25.74 4.80
N LYS A 20 -23.60 26.80 4.04
CA LYS A 20 -24.32 28.09 4.04
C LYS A 20 -25.75 28.00 3.52
N GLU A 21 -26.10 26.97 2.74
CA GLU A 21 -27.49 26.76 2.32
C GLU A 21 -28.40 26.31 3.47
N GLY A 22 -27.83 25.94 4.61
CA GLY A 22 -28.58 25.50 5.78
C GLY A 22 -29.21 24.11 5.60
N GLU A 23 -30.22 23.84 6.42
CA GLU A 23 -31.01 22.60 6.37
C GLU A 23 -32.25 22.85 5.51
N LYS A 24 -32.34 22.16 4.37
CA LYS A 24 -33.49 22.23 3.45
C LYS A 24 -34.56 21.23 3.84
N ILE A 25 -34.16 20.01 4.23
CA ILE A 25 -35.06 18.93 4.64
C ILE A 25 -34.54 18.36 5.97
N PRO A 26 -35.30 18.47 7.08
CA PRO A 26 -34.85 17.96 8.36
C PRO A 26 -34.89 16.44 8.41
N ILE A 27 -33.87 15.86 9.04
CA ILE A 27 -33.79 14.42 9.23
C ILE A 27 -33.89 14.09 10.72
N GLY A 28 -34.94 13.35 11.11
CA GLY A 28 -35.09 12.89 12.49
C GLY A 28 -34.08 11.78 12.86
N ALA A 29 -33.96 10.76 12.01
CA ALA A 29 -33.03 9.66 12.21
C ALA A 29 -32.37 9.22 10.91
N ILE A 30 -31.08 8.87 10.96
CA ILE A 30 -30.30 8.33 9.84
C ILE A 30 -29.78 6.96 10.20
N VAL A 31 -30.10 5.98 9.37
CA VAL A 31 -29.45 4.66 9.40
C VAL A 31 -28.36 4.65 8.35
N VAL A 32 -27.11 4.43 8.72
CA VAL A 32 -25.99 4.16 7.79
C VAL A 32 -25.86 2.65 7.70
N ASP A 33 -26.35 2.10 6.60
CA ASP A 33 -26.37 0.66 6.33
C ASP A 33 -25.10 0.28 5.55
N ASP A 34 -24.31 -0.65 6.11
CA ASP A 34 -22.94 -0.97 5.69
C ASP A 34 -22.02 0.27 5.74
N ALA A 35 -21.61 0.64 6.95
CA ALA A 35 -20.73 1.79 7.21
C ALA A 35 -19.43 1.74 6.38
N HIS A 36 -18.84 0.57 6.19
CA HIS A 36 -17.62 0.36 5.39
C HIS A 36 -17.85 0.64 3.91
N ALA A 37 -18.96 0.19 3.32
CA ALA A 37 -19.28 0.54 1.93
C ALA A 37 -19.60 2.04 1.76
N CYS A 38 -20.15 2.67 2.80
CA CYS A 38 -20.41 4.11 2.83
C CYS A 38 -19.10 4.92 2.97
N LEU A 39 -18.11 4.42 3.70
CA LEU A 39 -16.80 5.08 3.95
C LEU A 39 -16.13 5.52 2.65
N ARG A 40 -15.87 4.60 1.71
CA ARG A 40 -15.25 4.95 0.42
C ARG A 40 -16.07 5.93 -0.40
N THR A 41 -17.39 5.83 -0.30
CA THR A 41 -18.26 6.76 -1.00
C THR A 41 -18.10 8.14 -0.40
N LEU A 42 -18.06 8.24 0.92
CA LEU A 42 -17.84 9.48 1.65
C LEU A 42 -16.48 10.09 1.30
N GLU A 43 -15.38 9.35 1.45
CA GLU A 43 -14.03 9.81 1.08
C GLU A 43 -13.98 10.36 -0.35
N ARG A 44 -14.63 9.70 -1.30
CA ARG A 44 -14.69 10.16 -2.70
C ARG A 44 -15.57 11.39 -2.89
N GLN A 45 -16.62 11.59 -2.09
CA GLN A 45 -17.46 12.80 -2.18
C GLN A 45 -16.79 14.04 -1.55
N PHE A 46 -15.78 13.84 -0.71
CA PHE A 46 -14.97 14.89 -0.10
C PHE A 46 -13.58 15.03 -0.73
N ARG A 47 -13.37 14.43 -1.91
CA ARG A 47 -12.13 14.48 -2.67
C ARG A 47 -12.39 14.95 -4.09
N LEU A 48 -11.63 15.93 -4.52
CA LEU A 48 -11.68 16.45 -5.87
C LEU A 48 -10.51 15.87 -6.67
N THR A 49 -10.81 15.11 -7.72
CA THR A 49 -9.83 14.60 -8.68
C THR A 49 -9.94 15.40 -9.97
N ILE A 50 -8.82 15.97 -10.42
CA ILE A 50 -8.74 16.87 -11.57
C ILE A 50 -7.77 16.23 -12.58
N PRO A 51 -8.22 15.84 -13.79
CA PRO A 51 -7.35 15.21 -14.77
C PRO A 51 -6.30 16.19 -15.30
N SER A 52 -5.16 15.68 -15.78
CA SER A 52 -4.06 16.50 -16.30
C SER A 52 -4.42 17.32 -17.53
N SER A 53 -5.53 17.00 -18.19
CA SER A 53 -6.10 17.76 -19.31
C SER A 53 -6.90 19.01 -18.90
N HIS A 54 -7.17 19.22 -17.61
CA HIS A 54 -8.01 20.33 -17.15
C HIS A 54 -7.19 21.60 -16.84
N PRO A 55 -7.67 22.81 -17.16
CA PRO A 55 -6.92 24.06 -16.94
C PRO A 55 -6.48 24.30 -15.47
N VAL A 56 -7.32 23.93 -14.50
CA VAL A 56 -6.97 24.03 -13.06
C VAL A 56 -5.76 23.16 -12.70
N TYR A 57 -5.58 21.99 -13.33
CA TYR A 57 -4.40 21.17 -13.13
C TYR A 57 -3.15 21.88 -13.66
N GLU A 58 -3.23 22.44 -14.88
CA GLU A 58 -2.12 23.18 -15.49
C GLU A 58 -1.74 24.39 -14.63
N TRP A 59 -2.73 25.15 -14.16
CA TRP A 59 -2.53 26.25 -13.23
C TRP A 59 -1.80 25.78 -11.97
N ALA A 60 -2.26 24.71 -11.33
CA ALA A 60 -1.67 24.20 -10.10
C ALA A 60 -0.23 23.70 -10.33
N LEU A 61 0.01 22.97 -11.41
CA LEU A 61 1.35 22.48 -11.76
C LEU A 61 2.34 23.65 -11.96
N ASN A 62 1.91 24.72 -12.63
CA ASN A 62 2.73 25.92 -12.82
C ASN A 62 2.92 26.69 -11.50
N ARG A 63 1.85 26.86 -10.72
CA ARG A 63 1.87 27.63 -9.47
C ARG A 63 2.73 26.98 -8.39
N PHE A 64 2.74 25.66 -8.35
CA PHE A 64 3.50 24.88 -7.38
C PHE A 64 4.81 24.32 -7.95
N GLU A 65 5.19 24.67 -9.19
CA GLU A 65 6.37 24.10 -9.86
C GLU A 65 7.62 24.20 -9.00
N GLU A 66 7.90 25.37 -8.44
CA GLU A 66 9.08 25.59 -7.59
C GLU A 66 9.03 24.72 -6.33
N ALA A 67 7.89 24.68 -5.65
CA ALA A 67 7.71 23.88 -4.45
C ALA A 67 7.86 22.38 -4.75
N ILE A 68 7.29 21.89 -5.85
CA ILE A 68 7.43 20.51 -6.30
C ILE A 68 8.89 20.21 -6.68
N ASN A 69 9.56 21.13 -7.37
CA ASN A 69 10.98 20.99 -7.71
C ASN A 69 11.85 20.87 -6.45
N GLN A 70 11.57 21.66 -5.42
CA GLN A 70 12.25 21.58 -4.12
C GLN A 70 11.93 20.29 -3.36
N GLN A 71 10.81 19.62 -3.64
CA GLN A 71 10.46 18.31 -3.05
C GLN A 71 11.08 17.14 -3.82
N SER A 72 11.10 17.20 -5.16
CA SER A 72 11.75 16.22 -6.02
C SER A 72 11.86 16.74 -7.47
N PRO A 73 13.06 17.17 -7.91
CA PRO A 73 13.28 17.58 -9.30
C PRO A 73 13.01 16.45 -10.30
N ARG A 74 13.30 15.20 -9.88
CA ARG A 74 13.04 13.99 -10.65
C ARG A 74 11.54 13.78 -10.86
N SER A 75 10.75 13.85 -9.78
CA SER A 75 9.30 13.68 -9.87
C SER A 75 8.64 14.78 -10.69
N LEU A 76 9.09 16.04 -10.57
CA LEU A 76 8.59 17.13 -11.42
C LEU A 76 8.76 16.81 -12.91
N LYS A 77 9.95 16.34 -13.32
CA LYS A 77 10.22 15.97 -14.73
C LYS A 77 9.32 14.82 -15.20
N ARG A 78 9.08 13.80 -14.35
CA ARG A 78 8.21 12.66 -14.67
C ARG A 78 6.73 13.04 -14.73
N ILE A 79 6.27 13.89 -13.81
CA ILE A 79 4.92 14.47 -13.83
C ILE A 79 4.70 15.27 -15.13
N LYS A 80 5.64 16.15 -15.51
CA LYS A 80 5.59 16.88 -16.79
C LYS A 80 5.66 15.96 -18.02
N ALA A 81 6.25 14.77 -17.89
CA ALA A 81 6.24 13.73 -18.92
C ALA A 81 4.99 12.84 -18.89
N ASN A 82 3.97 13.20 -18.10
CA ASN A 82 2.71 12.47 -17.96
C ASN A 82 2.88 11.03 -17.43
N ASP A 83 3.86 10.80 -16.55
CA ASP A 83 4.12 9.48 -15.96
C ASP A 83 3.05 9.10 -14.92
N HIS A 84 2.38 7.96 -15.13
CA HIS A 84 1.32 7.48 -14.23
C HIS A 84 1.81 7.04 -12.84
N SER A 85 3.10 6.73 -12.72
CA SER A 85 3.69 6.17 -11.51
C SER A 85 4.16 7.25 -10.53
N ASP A 86 4.36 8.49 -10.97
CA ASP A 86 4.94 9.54 -10.14
C ASP A 86 3.91 10.56 -9.65
N TYR A 87 4.18 11.11 -8.47
CA TYR A 87 3.35 12.09 -7.79
C TYR A 87 4.14 12.82 -6.70
N VAL A 88 3.70 14.02 -6.35
CA VAL A 88 4.27 14.83 -5.26
C VAL A 88 3.14 15.48 -4.46
N GLU A 89 3.20 15.39 -3.12
CA GLU A 89 2.35 16.19 -2.23
C GLU A 89 2.88 17.62 -2.18
N VAL A 90 2.00 18.58 -2.49
CA VAL A 90 2.31 20.01 -2.38
C VAL A 90 2.56 20.34 -0.91
N PRO A 91 3.72 20.93 -0.57
CA PRO A 91 4.03 21.27 0.81
C PRO A 91 2.99 22.20 1.44
N TYR A 92 2.69 21.98 2.72
CA TYR A 92 1.61 22.71 3.41
C TYR A 92 1.80 24.24 3.40
N TRP A 93 3.05 24.73 3.39
CA TRP A 93 3.32 26.17 3.34
C TRP A 93 2.99 26.76 1.97
N ALA A 94 3.38 26.07 0.90
CA ALA A 94 3.08 26.48 -0.46
C ALA A 94 1.56 26.48 -0.71
N LEU A 95 0.87 25.44 -0.21
CA LEU A 95 -0.59 25.38 -0.25
C LEU A 95 -1.22 26.53 0.55
N LYS A 96 -0.74 26.80 1.77
CA LYS A 96 -1.29 27.87 2.62
C LYS A 96 -1.13 29.25 2.00
N ASP A 97 -0.02 29.50 1.32
CA ASP A 97 0.27 30.78 0.65
C ASP A 97 -0.56 30.95 -0.64
N ALA A 98 -0.88 29.86 -1.35
CA ALA A 98 -1.66 29.89 -2.60
C ALA A 98 -3.15 29.51 -2.42
N ALA A 99 -3.64 29.34 -1.20
CA ALA A 99 -4.97 28.78 -0.93
C ALA A 99 -6.10 29.63 -1.55
N ASP A 100 -6.03 30.96 -1.44
CA ASP A 100 -7.06 31.85 -1.98
C ASP A 100 -7.04 31.88 -3.53
N GLU A 101 -5.85 31.80 -4.13
CA GLU A 101 -5.70 31.69 -5.59
C GLU A 101 -6.29 30.37 -6.10
N LEU A 102 -5.95 29.25 -5.45
CA LEU A 102 -6.48 27.94 -5.81
C LEU A 102 -8.01 27.90 -5.63
N LEU A 103 -8.53 28.48 -4.54
CA LEU A 103 -9.98 28.58 -4.34
C LEU A 103 -10.65 29.35 -5.47
N THR A 104 -10.04 30.42 -5.97
CA THR A 104 -10.56 31.19 -7.10
C THR A 104 -10.68 30.32 -8.35
N GLU A 105 -9.64 29.55 -8.68
CA GLU A 105 -9.66 28.63 -9.81
C GLU A 105 -10.71 27.52 -9.66
N LEU A 106 -10.87 26.98 -8.44
CA LEU A 106 -11.89 25.97 -8.14
C LEU A 106 -13.31 26.52 -8.27
N VAL A 107 -13.55 27.75 -7.83
CA VAL A 107 -14.85 28.43 -7.95
C VAL A 107 -15.17 28.75 -9.41
N ASN A 108 -14.19 29.18 -10.20
CA ASN A 108 -14.37 29.41 -11.64
C ASN A 108 -14.81 28.14 -12.38
N ALA A 109 -14.31 26.98 -11.96
CA ALA A 109 -14.70 25.67 -12.49
C ALA A 109 -15.94 25.05 -11.81
N GLU A 110 -16.55 25.70 -10.80
CA GLU A 110 -17.57 25.08 -9.93
C GLU A 110 -18.83 24.62 -10.68
N SER A 111 -19.11 25.18 -11.86
CA SER A 111 -20.24 24.73 -12.68
C SER A 111 -20.05 23.31 -13.27
N GLU A 112 -18.82 22.84 -13.36
CA GLU A 112 -18.44 21.56 -13.96
C GLU A 112 -18.62 20.38 -12.98
N LYS A 113 -18.94 19.19 -13.51
CA LYS A 113 -18.94 17.95 -12.73
C LYS A 113 -17.52 17.37 -12.85
N PRO A 114 -16.65 17.39 -11.83
CA PRO A 114 -16.91 17.08 -10.41
C PRO A 114 -16.87 18.26 -9.41
N PHE A 115 -16.38 19.43 -9.81
CA PHE A 115 -16.18 20.60 -8.94
C PHE A 115 -17.45 20.98 -8.17
N LYS A 116 -18.58 21.05 -8.88
CA LYS A 116 -19.91 21.34 -8.32
C LYS A 116 -20.28 20.53 -7.07
N TYR A 117 -19.80 19.29 -6.99
CA TYR A 117 -20.18 18.36 -5.93
C TYR A 117 -19.19 18.34 -4.76
N VAL A 118 -18.01 18.93 -4.91
CA VAL A 118 -16.91 18.79 -3.94
C VAL A 118 -16.42 20.14 -3.42
N VAL A 119 -16.33 21.17 -4.28
CA VAL A 119 -15.88 22.52 -3.91
C VAL A 119 -16.68 23.10 -2.72
N PRO A 120 -18.01 22.91 -2.61
CA PRO A 120 -18.77 23.36 -1.45
C PRO A 120 -18.31 22.78 -0.10
N PHE A 121 -17.65 21.62 -0.11
CA PHE A 121 -17.08 21.03 1.10
C PHE A 121 -15.67 21.54 1.37
N LEU A 122 -14.84 21.72 0.34
CA LEU A 122 -13.42 22.05 0.50
C LEU A 122 -13.17 23.54 0.78
N GLY A 123 -14.05 24.42 0.31
CA GLY A 123 -13.79 25.85 0.13
C GLY A 123 -13.07 26.56 1.28
N GLU A 124 -13.70 26.62 2.46
CA GLU A 124 -13.15 27.39 3.60
C GLU A 124 -12.02 26.67 4.35
N GLY A 125 -11.83 25.37 4.11
CA GLY A 125 -10.81 24.55 4.76
C GLY A 125 -9.63 24.19 3.84
N LEU A 126 -9.52 24.80 2.65
CA LEU A 126 -8.56 24.37 1.63
C LEU A 126 -7.10 24.36 2.10
N ALA A 127 -6.72 25.29 2.99
CA ALA A 127 -5.39 25.32 3.61
C ALA A 127 -5.09 24.14 4.56
N LEU A 128 -6.13 23.46 5.05
CA LEU A 128 -6.04 22.24 5.87
C LEU A 128 -6.13 20.97 5.02
N CYS A 129 -6.42 21.10 3.72
CA CYS A 129 -6.41 19.98 2.79
C CYS A 129 -4.99 19.54 2.45
N ARG A 130 -4.91 18.44 1.72
CA ARG A 130 -3.73 17.95 1.03
C ARG A 130 -3.98 18.06 -0.46
N VAL A 131 -2.97 18.53 -1.19
CA VAL A 131 -2.97 18.60 -2.65
C VAL A 131 -1.84 17.73 -3.15
N ILE A 132 -2.14 16.77 -4.03
CA ILE A 132 -1.15 15.86 -4.59
C ILE A 132 -1.26 15.90 -6.10
N ILE A 133 -0.16 16.22 -6.75
CA ILE A 133 -0.07 16.34 -8.20
C ILE A 133 0.67 15.12 -8.72
N GLY A 134 -0.01 14.28 -9.48
CA GLY A 134 0.55 13.15 -10.23
C GLY A 134 0.58 13.45 -11.73
N GLY A 135 1.25 12.61 -12.53
CA GLY A 135 1.37 12.85 -13.97
C GLY A 135 0.03 12.93 -14.71
N GLN A 136 -0.94 12.10 -14.34
CA GLN A 136 -2.23 11.96 -15.03
C GLN A 136 -3.37 12.77 -14.39
N GLU A 137 -3.24 13.13 -13.11
CA GLU A 137 -4.29 13.79 -12.34
C GLU A 137 -3.72 14.46 -11.08
N MET A 138 -4.47 15.42 -10.56
CA MET A 138 -4.25 16.02 -9.24
C MET A 138 -5.42 15.67 -8.32
N GLU A 139 -5.14 15.40 -7.06
CA GLU A 139 -6.15 15.20 -6.02
C GLU A 139 -6.07 16.30 -4.95
N ILE A 140 -7.24 16.79 -4.54
CA ILE A 140 -7.42 17.67 -3.38
C ILE A 140 -8.35 16.96 -2.39
N SER A 141 -7.89 16.76 -1.15
CA SER A 141 -8.66 16.07 -0.11
C SER A 141 -8.40 16.65 1.27
N ALA A 142 -9.43 16.74 2.09
CA ALA A 142 -9.24 16.82 3.53
C ALA A 142 -8.64 15.51 4.08
N VAL A 143 -7.94 15.56 5.21
CA VAL A 143 -7.41 14.37 5.90
C VAL A 143 -8.56 13.44 6.31
N TYR A 144 -9.67 14.03 6.78
CA TYR A 144 -10.91 13.32 7.04
C TYR A 144 -12.10 14.06 6.42
N PRO A 145 -13.17 13.37 6.01
CA PRO A 145 -14.40 14.01 5.53
C PRO A 145 -15.06 14.90 6.59
N TRP A 146 -15.41 16.12 6.21
CA TRP A 146 -16.19 17.05 7.04
C TRP A 146 -17.69 16.76 6.94
N ALA A 147 -18.09 15.57 7.37
CA ALA A 147 -19.47 15.09 7.32
C ALA A 147 -20.47 16.02 8.03
N ASP A 148 -20.00 16.83 8.98
CA ASP A 148 -20.78 17.81 9.72
C ASP A 148 -21.22 19.02 8.88
N LEU A 149 -20.58 19.27 7.73
CA LEU A 149 -21.04 20.27 6.75
C LEU A 149 -22.38 19.90 6.09
N VAL A 150 -22.77 18.63 6.15
CA VAL A 150 -24.12 18.20 5.77
C VAL A 150 -25.05 18.43 6.96
N ASN A 151 -25.67 19.62 6.98
CA ASN A 151 -26.44 20.11 8.13
C ASN A 151 -27.46 19.11 8.69
N PRO A 152 -28.28 18.41 7.86
CA PRO A 152 -29.26 17.48 8.40
C PRO A 152 -28.67 16.16 8.90
N PHE A 153 -27.47 15.79 8.42
CA PHE A 153 -26.72 14.68 9.00
C PHE A 153 -26.18 15.05 10.39
N ARG A 154 -25.62 16.25 10.54
CA ARG A 154 -25.16 16.80 11.83
C ARG A 154 -26.29 16.95 12.85
N ARG A 155 -27.45 17.45 12.41
CA ARG A 155 -28.62 17.75 13.26
C ARG A 155 -29.55 16.56 13.49
N ALA A 156 -29.26 15.40 12.89
CA ALA A 156 -30.09 14.22 13.07
C ALA A 156 -30.19 13.85 14.56
N LYS A 157 -31.42 13.69 15.06
CA LYS A 157 -31.65 13.35 16.49
C LYS A 157 -31.12 11.96 16.83
N ARG A 158 -31.05 11.05 15.86
CA ARG A 158 -30.50 9.70 16.04
C ARG A 158 -29.71 9.26 14.81
N ARG A 159 -28.48 8.77 15.01
CA ARG A 159 -27.64 8.14 13.98
C ARG A 159 -27.43 6.67 14.35
N ILE A 160 -27.76 5.75 13.46
CA ILE A 160 -27.61 4.30 13.66
C ILE A 160 -26.63 3.80 12.61
N TYR A 161 -25.52 3.22 13.03
CA TYR A 161 -24.49 2.68 12.14
C TYR A 161 -24.58 1.16 12.15
N MET A 162 -24.71 0.55 10.98
CA MET A 162 -24.77 -0.90 10.82
C MET A 162 -23.56 -1.36 10.02
N THR A 163 -22.86 -2.38 10.52
CA THR A 163 -21.77 -3.00 9.78
C THR A 163 -21.68 -4.49 10.08
N ALA A 164 -21.22 -5.25 9.09
CA ALA A 164 -21.00 -6.68 9.22
C ALA A 164 -19.70 -7.02 9.98
N THR A 165 -18.79 -6.05 10.10
CA THR A 165 -17.47 -6.24 10.73
C THR A 165 -17.14 -5.03 11.61
N LEU A 166 -16.98 -5.23 12.92
CA LEU A 166 -16.53 -4.22 13.88
C LEU A 166 -15.03 -4.42 14.18
N SER A 167 -14.19 -4.43 13.14
CA SER A 167 -12.73 -4.59 13.32
C SER A 167 -12.03 -3.29 13.67
N ASP A 168 -12.60 -2.14 13.26
CA ASP A 168 -12.15 -0.79 13.63
C ASP A 168 -13.31 0.20 13.65
N ASP A 169 -13.71 0.64 14.84
CA ASP A 169 -14.81 1.59 15.02
C ASP A 169 -14.36 3.04 14.85
N THR A 170 -13.04 3.27 14.73
CA THR A 170 -12.43 4.58 14.51
C THR A 170 -13.02 5.32 13.33
N ILE A 171 -13.45 4.60 12.28
CA ILE A 171 -14.09 5.21 11.10
C ILE A 171 -15.38 5.95 11.43
N LEU A 172 -16.11 5.51 12.47
CA LEU A 172 -17.35 6.16 12.90
C LEU A 172 -17.06 7.57 13.43
N ALA A 173 -16.00 7.70 14.22
CA ALA A 173 -15.55 9.00 14.74
C ALA A 173 -14.87 9.84 13.65
N THR A 174 -13.86 9.28 13.00
CA THR A 174 -13.01 10.01 12.05
C THR A 174 -13.71 10.40 10.76
N HIS A 175 -14.63 9.60 10.22
CA HIS A 175 -15.25 9.89 8.93
C HIS A 175 -16.70 10.35 9.07
N PHE A 176 -17.46 9.76 9.99
CA PHE A 176 -18.86 10.11 10.20
C PHE A 176 -19.08 11.13 11.33
N GLY A 177 -18.02 11.59 12.02
CA GLY A 177 -18.15 12.56 13.11
C GLY A 177 -19.07 12.07 14.23
N ALA A 178 -19.01 10.78 14.54
CA ALA A 178 -19.64 10.23 15.73
C ALA A 178 -18.76 10.53 16.95
N ASP A 179 -19.39 10.87 18.07
CA ASP A 179 -18.65 11.06 19.32
C ASP A 179 -18.38 9.68 19.95
N PRO A 180 -17.10 9.25 20.05
CA PRO A 180 -16.76 7.94 20.58
C PRO A 180 -17.13 7.78 22.06
N ASP A 181 -17.27 8.87 22.81
CA ASP A 181 -17.60 8.83 24.23
C ASP A 181 -19.14 8.77 24.45
N VAL A 182 -19.93 9.05 23.41
CA VAL A 182 -21.40 8.95 23.40
C VAL A 182 -21.89 7.65 22.76
N LEU A 183 -21.08 7.02 21.92
CA LEU A 183 -21.44 5.74 21.29
C LEU A 183 -21.59 4.64 22.36
N GLU A 184 -22.83 4.18 22.57
CA GLU A 184 -23.16 3.04 23.42
C GLU A 184 -22.50 1.73 22.93
N VAL A 185 -22.47 0.71 23.78
CA VAL A 185 -22.03 -0.66 23.45
C VAL A 185 -22.67 -1.14 22.14
N ALA A 186 -21.88 -1.76 21.27
CA ALA A 186 -22.37 -2.29 20.01
C ALA A 186 -23.46 -3.34 20.25
N VAL A 187 -24.61 -3.19 19.59
CA VAL A 187 -25.62 -4.24 19.54
C VAL A 187 -25.20 -5.25 18.47
N THR A 188 -24.59 -6.34 18.91
CA THR A 188 -24.10 -7.41 18.02
C THR A 188 -25.13 -8.53 17.92
N THR A 189 -25.15 -9.20 16.77
CA THR A 189 -25.73 -10.54 16.63
C THR A 189 -24.63 -11.58 16.82
N PRO A 190 -24.93 -12.79 17.33
CA PRO A 190 -23.93 -13.84 17.47
C PRO A 190 -23.21 -14.14 16.14
N SER A 191 -21.89 -14.34 16.15
CA SER A 191 -21.07 -14.69 14.97
C SER A 191 -21.59 -15.91 14.20
N ALA A 192 -22.40 -16.74 14.85
CA ALA A 192 -23.11 -17.88 14.27
C ALA A 192 -24.06 -17.51 13.12
N THR A 193 -24.35 -16.23 12.87
CA THR A 193 -25.17 -15.78 11.74
C THR A 193 -24.41 -15.59 10.42
N MET A 194 -23.08 -15.75 10.40
CA MET A 194 -22.27 -15.68 9.18
C MET A 194 -22.23 -17.05 8.48
N GLY A 195 -22.28 -17.06 7.15
CA GLY A 195 -22.15 -18.30 6.38
C GLY A 195 -20.72 -18.85 6.33
N GLU A 196 -20.58 -19.98 5.65
CA GLU A 196 -19.40 -20.84 5.73
C GLU A 196 -18.33 -20.44 4.68
N ARG A 197 -17.15 -19.98 5.13
CA ARG A 197 -16.00 -19.70 4.25
C ARG A 197 -14.91 -20.73 4.49
N MET A 198 -14.48 -21.41 3.42
CA MET A 198 -13.25 -22.19 3.44
C MET A 198 -12.12 -21.32 2.93
N ILE A 199 -11.19 -20.92 3.81
CA ILE A 199 -10.12 -19.97 3.45
C ILE A 199 -8.80 -20.73 3.29
N LEU A 200 -8.28 -20.78 2.07
CA LEU A 200 -7.04 -21.47 1.74
C LEU A 200 -6.01 -20.50 1.17
N MET A 201 -4.76 -20.67 1.58
CA MET A 201 -3.61 -19.93 1.08
C MET A 201 -2.64 -20.95 0.46
N PRO A 202 -2.73 -21.26 -0.85
CA PRO A 202 -1.96 -22.35 -1.44
C PRO A 202 -0.44 -22.22 -1.18
N GLN A 203 0.11 -21.01 -1.28
CA GLN A 203 1.54 -20.74 -1.05
C GLN A 203 1.98 -20.90 0.43
N GLN A 204 1.04 -20.86 1.39
CA GLN A 204 1.33 -21.22 2.78
C GLN A 204 1.49 -22.73 2.93
N LEU A 205 0.67 -23.50 2.20
CA LEU A 205 0.64 -24.96 2.26
C LEU A 205 1.83 -25.57 1.52
N ASN A 206 2.14 -25.02 0.34
CA ASN A 206 3.31 -25.39 -0.44
C ASN A 206 3.80 -24.18 -1.24
N LYS A 207 5.03 -23.76 -0.96
CA LYS A 207 5.65 -22.56 -1.56
C LYS A 207 5.95 -22.73 -3.05
N ASP A 208 6.02 -23.97 -3.54
CA ASP A 208 6.30 -24.27 -4.94
C ASP A 208 5.06 -24.13 -5.84
N ILE A 209 3.87 -23.92 -5.25
CA ILE A 209 2.64 -23.66 -6.01
C ILE A 209 2.76 -22.32 -6.75
N THR A 210 2.68 -22.42 -8.08
CA THR A 210 2.86 -21.30 -9.00
C THR A 210 1.54 -20.64 -9.39
N PHE A 211 1.63 -19.51 -10.10
CA PHE A 211 0.48 -18.86 -10.73
C PHE A 211 -0.28 -19.82 -11.66
N ASN A 212 0.43 -20.56 -12.51
CA ASN A 212 -0.18 -21.46 -13.49
C ASN A 212 -0.96 -22.60 -12.83
N ASP A 213 -0.47 -23.09 -11.69
CA ASP A 213 -1.17 -24.11 -10.91
C ASP A 213 -2.51 -23.56 -10.40
N VAL A 214 -2.48 -22.38 -9.77
CA VAL A 214 -3.68 -21.75 -9.21
C VAL A 214 -4.66 -21.31 -10.29
N SER A 215 -4.20 -20.64 -11.35
CA SER A 215 -5.06 -20.20 -12.45
C SER A 215 -5.68 -21.39 -13.19
N GLY A 216 -4.92 -22.48 -13.38
CA GLY A 216 -5.40 -23.74 -13.95
C GLY A 216 -6.49 -24.39 -13.09
N MET A 217 -6.26 -24.54 -11.79
CA MET A 217 -7.26 -25.06 -10.85
C MET A 217 -8.55 -24.23 -10.86
N LEU A 218 -8.42 -22.91 -10.78
CA LEU A 218 -9.57 -22.01 -10.81
C LEU A 218 -10.32 -22.08 -12.15
N LYS A 219 -9.62 -22.28 -13.28
CA LYS A 219 -10.27 -22.44 -14.59
C LYS A 219 -11.03 -23.75 -14.70
N GLU A 220 -10.54 -24.82 -14.08
CA GLU A 220 -11.27 -26.08 -14.05
C GLU A 220 -12.55 -25.96 -13.23
N LEU A 221 -12.45 -25.37 -12.03
CA LEU A 221 -13.61 -25.09 -11.17
C LEU A 221 -14.62 -24.15 -11.85
N SER A 222 -14.15 -23.25 -12.71
CA SER A 222 -15.02 -22.30 -13.41
C SER A 222 -15.92 -22.93 -14.46
N LYS A 223 -15.77 -24.22 -14.78
CA LYS A 223 -16.68 -24.92 -15.71
C LYS A 223 -18.02 -25.28 -15.07
N GLU A 224 -18.03 -25.44 -13.75
CA GLU A 224 -19.21 -25.87 -12.99
C GLU A 224 -19.73 -24.77 -12.06
N HIS A 225 -18.85 -23.87 -11.63
CA HIS A 225 -19.16 -22.82 -10.67
C HIS A 225 -18.71 -21.44 -11.16
N ASN A 226 -19.44 -20.40 -10.75
CA ASN A 226 -18.92 -19.04 -10.96
C ASN A 226 -17.71 -18.81 -10.04
N VAL A 227 -16.57 -18.52 -10.67
CA VAL A 227 -15.29 -18.20 -10.02
C VAL A 227 -15.03 -16.72 -10.18
N VAL A 228 -14.81 -16.02 -9.08
CA VAL A 228 -14.51 -14.59 -9.10
C VAL A 228 -13.08 -14.37 -8.63
N VAL A 229 -12.27 -13.67 -9.41
CA VAL A 229 -10.87 -13.36 -9.09
C VAL A 229 -10.73 -11.85 -8.92
N ILE A 230 -10.35 -11.38 -7.74
CA ILE A 230 -10.06 -9.96 -7.48
C ILE A 230 -8.56 -9.76 -7.62
N VAL A 231 -8.17 -8.88 -8.54
CA VAL A 231 -6.77 -8.48 -8.80
C VAL A 231 -6.57 -7.00 -8.45
N PRO A 232 -5.35 -6.56 -8.09
CA PRO A 232 -5.16 -5.23 -7.53
C PRO A 232 -5.13 -4.11 -8.58
N SER A 233 -4.80 -4.44 -9.83
CA SER A 233 -4.60 -3.45 -10.89
C SER A 233 -4.89 -4.00 -12.28
N LYS A 234 -5.00 -3.09 -13.25
CA LYS A 234 -5.20 -3.45 -14.67
C LYS A 234 -4.02 -4.27 -15.19
N ALA A 235 -2.79 -3.88 -14.87
CA ALA A 235 -1.59 -4.62 -15.26
C ALA A 235 -1.63 -6.07 -14.73
N ALA A 236 -2.03 -6.26 -13.46
CA ALA A 236 -2.19 -7.59 -12.89
C ALA A 236 -3.29 -8.43 -13.58
N SER A 237 -4.33 -7.78 -14.13
CA SER A 237 -5.40 -8.48 -14.85
C SER A 237 -4.96 -9.07 -16.20
N GLU A 238 -3.89 -8.54 -16.79
CA GLU A 238 -3.38 -8.98 -18.10
C GLU A 238 -2.88 -10.44 -18.04
N GLU A 239 -2.31 -10.87 -16.92
CA GLU A 239 -1.86 -12.26 -16.72
C GLU A 239 -3.04 -13.25 -16.69
N TRP A 240 -4.25 -12.78 -16.41
CA TRP A 240 -5.47 -13.59 -16.35
C TRP A 240 -6.25 -13.61 -17.66
N ALA A 241 -5.87 -12.80 -18.67
CA ALA A 241 -6.62 -12.65 -19.91
C ALA A 241 -6.84 -13.96 -20.67
N ASN A 242 -5.91 -14.91 -20.57
CA ASN A 242 -6.02 -16.21 -21.22
C ASN A 242 -6.90 -17.22 -20.47
N HIS A 243 -7.29 -16.91 -19.23
CA HIS A 243 -8.10 -17.77 -18.37
C HIS A 243 -9.52 -17.20 -18.14
N ALA A 244 -9.64 -15.88 -18.08
CA ALA A 244 -10.88 -15.19 -17.76
C ALA A 244 -11.92 -15.30 -18.88
N ASP A 245 -13.18 -15.56 -18.50
CA ASP A 245 -14.33 -15.47 -19.41
C ASP A 245 -14.86 -14.03 -19.49
N GLN A 246 -14.61 -13.20 -18.46
CA GLN A 246 -14.75 -11.75 -18.51
C GLN A 246 -13.78 -11.04 -17.56
N ILE A 247 -13.30 -9.85 -17.96
CA ILE A 247 -12.53 -8.93 -17.12
C ILE A 247 -13.34 -7.65 -16.96
N LEU A 248 -13.59 -7.24 -15.71
CA LEU A 248 -14.46 -6.12 -15.37
C LEU A 248 -13.70 -5.05 -14.61
N MET A 249 -13.78 -3.80 -15.09
CA MET A 249 -13.17 -2.62 -14.49
C MET A 249 -14.11 -1.42 -14.65
N GLY A 250 -13.99 -0.42 -13.78
CA GLY A 250 -14.72 0.84 -13.97
C GLY A 250 -16.23 0.67 -13.95
N ASP A 251 -16.88 1.10 -15.02
CA ASP A 251 -18.35 1.10 -15.20
C ASP A 251 -18.89 -0.28 -15.61
N ASP A 252 -18.08 -1.14 -16.23
CA ASP A 252 -18.47 -2.48 -16.70
C ASP A 252 -18.85 -3.44 -15.54
N VAL A 253 -18.38 -3.12 -14.33
CA VAL A 253 -18.57 -3.95 -13.13
C VAL A 253 -20.05 -4.16 -12.82
N ALA A 254 -20.89 -3.14 -13.00
CA ALA A 254 -22.31 -3.25 -12.64
C ALA A 254 -23.03 -4.29 -13.49
N ASP A 255 -22.82 -4.26 -14.80
CA ASP A 255 -23.48 -5.14 -15.76
C ASP A 255 -22.91 -6.56 -15.70
N GLY A 256 -21.59 -6.69 -15.55
CA GLY A 256 -20.95 -8.00 -15.41
C GLY A 256 -21.35 -8.74 -14.13
N VAL A 257 -21.52 -8.02 -13.01
CA VAL A 257 -22.03 -8.59 -11.75
C VAL A 257 -23.51 -8.95 -11.86
N ALA A 258 -24.31 -8.18 -12.59
CA ALA A 258 -25.70 -8.53 -12.85
C ALA A 258 -25.82 -9.87 -13.61
N LYS A 259 -24.92 -10.13 -14.57
CA LYS A 259 -24.84 -11.42 -15.28
C LYS A 259 -24.51 -12.58 -14.35
N LEU A 260 -23.51 -12.42 -13.47
CA LEU A 260 -23.14 -13.45 -12.47
C LEU A 260 -24.32 -13.87 -11.57
N ARG A 261 -25.22 -12.94 -11.23
CA ARG A 261 -26.41 -13.25 -10.43
C ARG A 261 -27.51 -13.97 -11.20
N GLN A 262 -27.51 -13.88 -12.52
CA GLN A 262 -28.57 -14.41 -13.37
C GLN A 262 -28.20 -15.77 -13.98
N SER A 263 -26.91 -16.01 -14.24
CA SER A 263 -26.46 -17.21 -14.92
C SER A 263 -25.03 -17.60 -14.55
N HIS A 264 -24.66 -18.82 -14.93
CA HIS A 264 -23.26 -19.25 -14.94
C HIS A 264 -22.50 -18.52 -16.07
N VAL A 265 -21.39 -17.88 -15.71
CA VAL A 265 -20.48 -17.15 -16.62
C VAL A 265 -19.13 -17.87 -16.72
N GLY A 266 -18.69 -18.48 -15.62
CA GLY A 266 -17.36 -19.08 -15.49
C GLY A 266 -16.43 -18.22 -14.66
N MET A 267 -15.25 -17.89 -15.17
CA MET A 267 -14.24 -17.10 -14.48
C MET A 267 -14.38 -15.60 -14.77
N THR A 268 -14.68 -14.82 -13.74
CA THR A 268 -14.78 -13.36 -13.79
C THR A 268 -13.63 -12.71 -13.02
N VAL A 269 -12.82 -11.89 -13.70
CA VAL A 269 -11.77 -11.10 -13.06
C VAL A 269 -12.28 -9.69 -12.78
N LEU A 270 -12.12 -9.23 -11.55
CA LEU A 270 -12.51 -7.90 -11.08
C LEU A 270 -11.27 -7.09 -10.72
N VAL A 271 -11.10 -5.94 -11.36
CA VAL A 271 -9.92 -5.08 -11.14
C VAL A 271 -10.18 -4.06 -10.02
N ASN A 272 -9.42 -4.17 -8.92
CA ASN A 272 -9.45 -3.31 -7.75
C ASN A 272 -10.89 -3.08 -7.20
N ARG A 273 -11.60 -4.20 -6.97
CA ARG A 273 -12.97 -4.22 -6.43
C ARG A 273 -13.06 -5.19 -5.26
N TYR A 274 -12.50 -4.80 -4.12
CA TYR A 274 -12.60 -5.56 -2.86
C TYR A 274 -13.96 -5.38 -2.17
N ASP A 275 -14.76 -4.40 -2.60
CA ASP A 275 -15.92 -3.96 -1.85
C ASP A 275 -16.97 -3.25 -2.73
N GLY A 276 -18.20 -3.17 -2.20
CA GLY A 276 -19.33 -2.54 -2.88
C GLY A 276 -19.90 -3.32 -4.08
N ILE A 277 -19.59 -4.62 -4.15
CA ILE A 277 -20.18 -5.63 -5.03
C ILE A 277 -20.78 -6.72 -4.17
N ASP A 278 -21.74 -7.44 -4.75
CA ASP A 278 -22.61 -8.34 -4.02
C ASP A 278 -22.82 -9.59 -4.88
N LEU A 279 -22.32 -10.72 -4.38
CA LEU A 279 -22.17 -11.97 -5.09
C LEU A 279 -22.70 -13.13 -4.23
N PRO A 280 -24.04 -13.20 -4.01
CA PRO A 280 -24.63 -14.23 -3.16
C PRO A 280 -24.73 -15.58 -3.90
N ASP A 281 -24.77 -16.67 -3.14
CA ASP A 281 -25.10 -18.00 -3.64
C ASP A 281 -24.27 -18.42 -4.87
N ASP A 282 -24.92 -18.82 -5.96
CA ASP A 282 -24.28 -19.30 -7.18
C ASP A 282 -23.63 -18.17 -8.01
N ALA A 283 -23.78 -16.90 -7.60
CA ALA A 283 -23.05 -15.80 -8.22
C ALA A 283 -21.54 -15.88 -7.92
N CYS A 284 -21.13 -16.54 -6.83
CA CYS A 284 -19.72 -16.75 -6.49
C CYS A 284 -19.55 -17.89 -5.47
N ARG A 285 -19.28 -19.11 -5.95
CA ARG A 285 -18.93 -20.25 -5.08
C ARG A 285 -17.44 -20.33 -4.79
N VAL A 286 -16.61 -19.75 -5.65
CA VAL A 286 -15.16 -19.67 -5.47
C VAL A 286 -14.71 -18.23 -5.66
N LEU A 287 -14.09 -17.67 -4.62
CA LEU A 287 -13.52 -16.33 -4.64
C LEU A 287 -12.01 -16.44 -4.51
N ALA A 288 -11.26 -15.92 -5.48
CA ALA A 288 -9.81 -15.74 -5.36
C ALA A 288 -9.48 -14.26 -5.12
N ILE A 289 -8.66 -13.97 -4.11
CA ILE A 289 -8.06 -12.65 -3.90
C ILE A 289 -6.58 -12.77 -4.18
N VAL A 290 -6.11 -12.04 -5.19
CA VAL A 290 -4.75 -12.13 -5.71
C VAL A 290 -4.00 -10.84 -5.41
N GLY A 291 -2.85 -10.94 -4.77
CA GLY A 291 -2.01 -9.80 -4.42
C GLY A 291 -2.62 -8.86 -3.36
N LEU A 292 -1.81 -7.92 -2.87
CA LEU A 292 -2.28 -6.93 -1.90
C LEU A 292 -3.15 -5.87 -2.56
N PRO A 293 -4.23 -5.40 -1.91
CA PRO A 293 -4.99 -4.25 -2.37
C PRO A 293 -4.09 -3.04 -2.61
N GLU A 294 -4.10 -2.51 -3.83
CA GLU A 294 -3.40 -1.27 -4.16
C GLU A 294 -4.15 -0.05 -3.60
N ALA A 295 -3.41 1.04 -3.41
CA ALA A 295 -3.97 2.33 -3.04
C ALA A 295 -4.99 2.79 -4.09
N ALA A 296 -6.16 3.23 -3.62
CA ALA A 296 -7.26 3.63 -4.50
C ALA A 296 -7.12 5.07 -5.02
N SER A 297 -6.09 5.81 -4.59
CA SER A 297 -5.95 7.25 -4.82
C SER A 297 -4.54 7.78 -4.56
N LEU A 298 -4.21 8.97 -5.09
CA LEU A 298 -2.90 9.61 -4.86
C LEU A 298 -2.64 9.93 -3.39
N VAL A 299 -3.65 10.38 -2.63
CA VAL A 299 -3.52 10.64 -1.18
C VAL A 299 -3.20 9.37 -0.40
N GLU A 300 -3.85 8.27 -0.75
CA GLU A 300 -3.58 6.99 -0.11
C GLU A 300 -2.19 6.45 -0.50
N ARG A 301 -1.75 6.66 -1.75
CA ARG A 301 -0.38 6.31 -2.17
C ARG A 301 0.67 7.07 -1.35
N ALA A 302 0.49 8.39 -1.19
CA ALA A 302 1.38 9.20 -0.37
C ALA A 302 1.43 8.72 1.09
N ASP A 303 0.27 8.41 1.68
CA ASP A 303 0.21 7.85 3.04
C ASP A 303 0.91 6.49 3.14
N MET A 304 0.67 5.57 2.20
CA MET A 304 1.31 4.25 2.21
C MET A 304 2.82 4.33 2.04
N THR A 305 3.33 5.33 1.31
CA THR A 305 4.76 5.56 1.16
C THR A 305 5.40 5.95 2.49
N VAL A 306 4.77 6.83 3.27
CA VAL A 306 5.25 7.18 4.63
C VAL A 306 5.01 6.04 5.63
N LEU A 307 3.86 5.38 5.58
CA LEU A 307 3.39 4.41 6.56
C LEU A 307 3.73 2.95 6.19
N SER A 308 4.71 2.73 5.31
CA SER A 308 4.94 1.44 4.65
C SER A 308 5.31 0.29 5.60
N ALA A 309 6.03 0.59 6.69
CA ALA A 309 6.38 -0.36 7.74
C ALA A 309 5.46 -0.28 8.97
N SER A 310 4.58 0.72 9.03
CA SER A 310 3.65 0.89 10.16
C SER A 310 2.53 -0.15 10.16
N GLY A 311 2.00 -0.43 11.36
CA GLY A 311 0.80 -1.26 11.53
C GLY A 311 -0.47 -0.68 10.90
N VAL A 312 -0.51 0.63 10.62
CA VAL A 312 -1.69 1.31 10.04
C VAL A 312 -1.98 0.81 8.63
N THR A 313 -0.95 0.71 7.78
CA THR A 313 -1.08 0.20 6.41
C THR A 313 -1.51 -1.26 6.42
N LEU A 314 -0.90 -2.07 7.30
CA LEU A 314 -1.25 -3.48 7.48
C LEU A 314 -2.73 -3.62 7.87
N HIS A 315 -3.20 -2.83 8.83
CA HIS A 315 -4.58 -2.87 9.28
C HIS A 315 -5.59 -2.60 8.16
N ARG A 316 -5.37 -1.54 7.36
CA ARG A 316 -6.21 -1.22 6.20
C ARG A 316 -6.22 -2.34 5.16
N GLN A 317 -5.07 -2.97 4.90
CA GLN A 317 -4.96 -4.08 3.96
C GLN A 317 -5.73 -5.31 4.45
N VAL A 318 -5.54 -5.72 5.72
CA VAL A 318 -6.24 -6.86 6.33
C VAL A 318 -7.75 -6.65 6.26
N GLN A 319 -8.24 -5.47 6.61
CA GLN A 319 -9.66 -5.13 6.53
C GLN A 319 -10.22 -5.23 5.09
N ARG A 320 -9.51 -4.69 4.09
CA ARG A 320 -9.94 -4.78 2.69
C ARG A 320 -10.01 -6.23 2.20
N ILE A 321 -9.05 -7.06 2.63
CA ILE A 321 -9.06 -8.49 2.31
C ILE A 321 -10.27 -9.17 2.98
N GLU A 322 -10.51 -8.95 4.27
CA GLU A 322 -11.69 -9.51 4.97
C GLU A 322 -13.01 -9.08 4.34
N GLN A 323 -13.14 -7.81 3.96
CA GLN A 323 -14.32 -7.29 3.26
C GLN A 323 -14.50 -7.93 1.88
N GLY A 324 -13.40 -8.18 1.16
CA GLY A 324 -13.40 -8.94 -0.08
C GLY A 324 -13.92 -10.36 0.13
N MET A 325 -13.40 -11.05 1.14
CA MET A 325 -13.83 -12.41 1.50
C MET A 325 -15.31 -12.49 1.90
N GLY A 326 -15.85 -11.44 2.52
CA GLY A 326 -17.26 -11.36 2.92
C GLY A 326 -18.24 -11.18 1.77
N ARG A 327 -17.79 -11.05 0.51
CA ARG A 327 -18.71 -10.82 -0.63
C ARG A 327 -19.34 -12.08 -1.20
N GLY A 328 -18.68 -13.23 -1.06
CA GLY A 328 -19.17 -14.52 -1.56
C GLY A 328 -20.11 -15.25 -0.61
N VAL A 329 -20.42 -14.69 0.58
CA VAL A 329 -21.27 -15.34 1.58
C VAL A 329 -22.19 -14.30 2.22
N ARG A 330 -23.50 -14.48 2.11
CA ARG A 330 -24.49 -13.51 2.65
C ARG A 330 -25.51 -14.04 3.64
N SER A 331 -25.80 -15.34 3.60
CA SER A 331 -26.74 -15.95 4.52
C SER A 331 -26.03 -16.98 5.40
N ILE A 332 -26.69 -17.38 6.48
CA ILE A 332 -26.19 -18.39 7.42
C ILE A 332 -26.01 -19.78 6.75
N ASP A 333 -26.76 -20.02 5.66
CA ASP A 333 -26.74 -21.29 4.94
C ASP A 333 -25.89 -21.22 3.65
N ASP A 334 -25.39 -20.03 3.30
CA ASP A 334 -24.52 -19.79 2.16
C ASP A 334 -23.08 -20.23 2.44
N PHE A 335 -22.33 -20.52 1.38
CA PHE A 335 -20.98 -21.03 1.46
C PHE A 335 -20.12 -20.63 0.26
N CYS A 336 -18.84 -20.42 0.52
CA CYS A 336 -17.86 -20.02 -0.49
C CYS A 336 -16.47 -20.59 -0.17
N ALA A 337 -15.78 -21.07 -1.18
CA ALA A 337 -14.35 -21.35 -1.11
C ALA A 337 -13.56 -20.08 -1.45
N VAL A 338 -12.68 -19.66 -0.54
CA VAL A 338 -11.84 -18.48 -0.68
C VAL A 338 -10.39 -18.90 -0.87
N ILE A 339 -9.80 -18.50 -1.99
CA ILE A 339 -8.38 -18.70 -2.29
C ILE A 339 -7.65 -17.37 -2.15
N LEU A 340 -6.65 -17.33 -1.28
CA LEU A 340 -5.78 -16.18 -1.10
C LEU A 340 -4.42 -16.49 -1.74
N PHE A 341 -4.04 -15.73 -2.77
CA PHE A 341 -2.85 -16.01 -3.56
C PHE A 341 -1.94 -14.79 -3.72
N GLY A 342 -0.63 -14.98 -3.60
CA GLY A 342 0.37 -13.94 -3.63
C GLY A 342 1.23 -13.95 -2.36
N SER A 343 2.55 -13.87 -2.56
CA SER A 343 3.57 -13.93 -1.50
C SER A 343 3.36 -12.82 -0.46
N LYS A 344 3.27 -11.55 -0.91
CA LYS A 344 3.07 -10.39 -0.02
C LYS A 344 1.76 -10.45 0.75
N LEU A 345 0.67 -10.90 0.10
CA LEU A 345 -0.63 -11.05 0.76
C LEU A 345 -0.55 -12.12 1.85
N THR A 346 0.12 -13.23 1.55
CA THR A 346 0.29 -14.34 2.47
C THR A 346 1.13 -13.94 3.68
N GLU A 347 2.26 -13.27 3.46
CA GLU A 347 3.12 -12.73 4.51
C GLU A 347 2.37 -11.80 5.46
N ARG A 348 1.71 -10.79 4.89
CA ARG A 348 1.02 -9.75 5.66
C ARG A 348 -0.06 -10.35 6.57
N LEU A 349 -0.89 -11.25 6.04
CA LEU A 349 -1.96 -11.89 6.81
C LEU A 349 -1.45 -12.88 7.86
N LEU A 350 -0.33 -13.56 7.60
CA LEU A 350 0.21 -14.58 8.52
C LEU A 350 1.18 -14.05 9.56
N SER A 351 1.66 -12.81 9.39
CA SER A 351 2.43 -12.09 10.40
C SER A 351 1.69 -12.05 11.74
N ALA A 352 2.43 -11.92 12.84
CA ALA A 352 1.85 -11.84 14.18
C ALA A 352 0.83 -10.70 14.30
N ASP A 353 1.17 -9.51 13.78
CA ASP A 353 0.30 -8.34 13.77
C ASP A 353 -0.91 -8.55 12.84
N GLY A 354 -0.70 -9.12 11.65
CA GLY A 354 -1.78 -9.36 10.69
C GLY A 354 -2.83 -10.33 11.22
N LYS A 355 -2.40 -11.43 11.86
CA LYS A 355 -3.30 -12.37 12.53
C LYS A 355 -4.08 -11.72 13.67
N ALA A 356 -3.43 -10.85 14.45
CA ALA A 356 -4.10 -10.13 15.54
C ALA A 356 -5.16 -9.13 15.06
N MET A 357 -5.08 -8.70 13.79
CA MET A 357 -6.03 -7.77 13.16
C MET A 357 -7.24 -8.47 12.52
N LEU A 358 -7.22 -9.79 12.32
CA LEU A 358 -8.36 -10.54 11.77
C LEU A 358 -9.52 -10.59 12.78
N THR A 359 -10.74 -10.57 12.26
CA THR A 359 -11.92 -10.84 13.10
C THR A 359 -11.88 -12.26 13.65
N ALA A 360 -12.47 -12.47 14.84
CA ALA A 360 -12.53 -13.79 15.47
C ALA A 360 -13.13 -14.86 14.53
N ALA A 361 -14.15 -14.49 13.76
CA ALA A 361 -14.82 -15.39 12.83
C ALA A 361 -13.92 -15.77 11.62
N THR A 362 -13.24 -14.80 11.01
CA THR A 362 -12.28 -15.08 9.93
C THR A 362 -11.10 -15.91 10.44
N SER A 363 -10.55 -15.58 11.62
CA SER A 363 -9.46 -16.35 12.23
C SER A 363 -9.86 -17.81 12.48
N ALA A 364 -11.05 -18.04 13.03
CA ALA A 364 -11.55 -19.39 13.29
C ALA A 364 -11.75 -20.21 11.99
N GLN A 365 -12.24 -19.57 10.92
CA GLN A 365 -12.41 -20.21 9.61
C GLN A 365 -11.06 -20.54 8.96
N LEU A 366 -10.10 -19.60 9.00
CA LEU A 366 -8.75 -19.80 8.48
C LEU A 366 -8.04 -20.95 9.22
N ASP A 367 -8.09 -20.96 10.56
CA ASP A 367 -7.49 -22.01 11.37
C ASP A 367 -8.10 -23.38 11.09
N LEU A 368 -9.41 -23.44 10.88
CA LEU A 368 -10.11 -24.68 10.53
C LEU A 368 -9.67 -25.19 9.15
N SER A 369 -9.64 -24.32 8.15
CA SER A 369 -9.19 -24.67 6.81
C SER A 369 -7.74 -25.16 6.80
N LEU A 370 -6.85 -24.54 7.58
CA LEU A 370 -5.47 -24.99 7.73
C LEU A 370 -5.36 -26.37 8.39
N LYS A 371 -6.19 -26.65 9.41
CA LYS A 371 -6.25 -27.98 10.04
C LYS A 371 -6.71 -29.05 9.06
N LEU A 372 -7.72 -28.76 8.24
CA LEU A 372 -8.22 -29.69 7.22
C LEU A 372 -7.15 -29.96 6.15
N ALA A 373 -6.48 -28.92 5.66
CA ALA A 373 -5.40 -29.08 4.69
C ALA A 373 -4.28 -30.00 5.21
N LYS A 374 -3.87 -29.84 6.47
CA LYS A 374 -2.88 -30.72 7.14
C LYS A 374 -3.38 -32.17 7.32
N GLN A 375 -4.69 -32.38 7.46
CA GLN A 375 -5.24 -33.74 7.53
C GLN A 375 -5.19 -34.43 6.16
N VAL A 376 -5.56 -33.71 5.10
CA VAL A 376 -5.45 -34.21 3.72
C VAL A 376 -3.99 -34.53 3.36
N GLU A 377 -3.06 -33.67 3.77
CA GLU A 377 -1.61 -33.93 3.63
C GLU A 377 -1.18 -35.24 4.29
N LYS A 378 -1.52 -35.43 5.57
CA LYS A 378 -1.18 -36.64 6.33
C LYS A 378 -1.80 -37.90 5.74
N ALA A 379 -3.04 -37.83 5.28
CA ALA A 379 -3.72 -38.97 4.67
C ALA A 379 -3.10 -39.36 3.32
N ALA A 380 -2.55 -38.40 2.58
CA ALA A 380 -1.98 -38.60 1.25
C ALA A 380 -0.46 -38.88 1.25
N GLY A 381 0.20 -38.92 2.41
CA GLY A 381 1.60 -39.37 2.54
C GLY A 381 2.66 -38.48 1.87
N GLY A 382 2.42 -37.18 1.67
CA GLY A 382 3.38 -36.28 1.02
C GLY A 382 2.92 -34.83 0.95
N THR A 383 3.76 -33.95 0.40
CA THR A 383 3.53 -32.49 0.27
C THR A 383 2.19 -32.18 -0.42
N ILE A 384 1.57 -31.06 -0.01
CA ILE A 384 0.33 -30.57 -0.63
C ILE A 384 0.67 -30.01 -2.02
N ASP A 385 0.18 -30.64 -3.08
CA ASP A 385 0.17 -30.06 -4.43
C ASP A 385 -1.16 -29.34 -4.70
N ILE A 386 -1.28 -28.71 -5.87
CA ILE A 386 -2.50 -28.00 -6.25
C ILE A 386 -3.71 -28.93 -6.38
N GLY A 387 -3.52 -30.20 -6.76
CA GLY A 387 -4.59 -31.19 -6.85
C GLY A 387 -5.21 -31.48 -5.48
N LYS A 388 -4.39 -31.59 -4.43
CA LYS A 388 -4.87 -31.72 -3.05
C LYS A 388 -5.56 -30.46 -2.55
N VAL A 389 -5.08 -29.28 -2.94
CA VAL A 389 -5.81 -28.02 -2.64
C VAL A 389 -7.20 -28.06 -3.29
N ALA A 390 -7.30 -28.48 -4.55
CA ALA A 390 -8.58 -28.65 -5.24
C ALA A 390 -9.51 -29.65 -4.53
N GLN A 391 -8.97 -30.76 -4.01
CA GLN A 391 -9.74 -31.70 -3.20
C GLN A 391 -10.29 -31.06 -1.91
N VAL A 392 -9.48 -30.26 -1.21
CA VAL A 392 -9.95 -29.53 -0.03
C VAL A 392 -11.08 -28.56 -0.40
N VAL A 393 -10.94 -27.83 -1.52
CA VAL A 393 -11.99 -26.94 -2.05
C VAL A 393 -13.27 -27.72 -2.35
N ASP A 394 -13.16 -28.89 -2.97
CA ASP A 394 -14.30 -29.75 -3.30
C ASP A 394 -15.08 -30.18 -2.05
N HIS A 395 -14.43 -30.40 -0.90
CA HIS A 395 -15.15 -30.68 0.35
C HIS A 395 -16.07 -29.53 0.78
N CYS A 396 -15.72 -28.28 0.45
CA CYS A 396 -16.60 -27.12 0.66
C CYS A 396 -17.75 -27.11 -0.35
N LEU A 397 -17.42 -27.29 -1.63
CA LEU A 397 -18.37 -27.17 -2.75
C LEU A 397 -19.42 -28.29 -2.77
N SER A 398 -18.99 -29.52 -2.48
CA SER A 398 -19.86 -30.70 -2.33
C SER A 398 -20.62 -30.76 -1.01
N ARG A 399 -20.45 -29.76 -0.12
CA ARG A 399 -21.11 -29.66 1.19
C ARG A 399 -20.86 -30.88 2.09
N HIS A 400 -19.63 -31.39 2.12
CA HIS A 400 -19.29 -32.57 2.92
C HIS A 400 -19.67 -32.39 4.41
N ASP A 401 -20.40 -33.35 4.98
CA ASP A 401 -20.99 -33.25 6.33
C ASP A 401 -19.97 -32.93 7.44
N GLY A 402 -18.78 -33.52 7.35
CA GLY A 402 -17.70 -33.29 8.31
C GLY A 402 -17.20 -31.83 8.29
N TRP A 403 -17.15 -31.21 7.11
CA TRP A 403 -16.78 -29.80 6.96
C TRP A 403 -17.88 -28.91 7.54
N ARG A 404 -19.13 -29.08 7.11
CA ARG A 404 -20.27 -28.26 7.55
C ARG A 404 -20.41 -28.23 9.07
N LYS A 405 -20.32 -29.39 9.73
CA LYS A 405 -20.40 -29.49 11.20
C LYS A 405 -19.24 -28.76 11.89
N SER A 406 -18.02 -28.92 11.37
CA SER A 406 -16.83 -28.30 11.94
C SER A 406 -16.81 -26.79 11.75
N ALA A 407 -17.19 -26.30 10.57
CA ALA A 407 -17.27 -24.88 10.24
C ALA A 407 -18.29 -24.15 11.13
N ARG A 408 -19.49 -24.72 11.29
CA ARG A 408 -20.51 -24.18 12.20
C ARG A 408 -20.05 -24.19 13.65
N SER A 409 -19.39 -25.26 14.11
CA SER A 409 -18.86 -25.32 15.48
C SER A 409 -17.77 -24.27 15.73
N ALA A 410 -16.88 -24.04 14.76
CA ALA A 410 -15.84 -23.03 14.85
C ALA A 410 -16.43 -21.61 14.95
N LEU A 411 -17.43 -21.29 14.12
CA LEU A 411 -18.13 -20.00 14.16
C LEU A 411 -18.91 -19.77 15.45
N LEU A 412 -19.55 -20.81 16.01
CA LEU A 412 -20.23 -20.71 17.31
C LEU A 412 -19.28 -20.40 18.47
N LYS A 413 -18.03 -20.86 18.39
CA LYS A 413 -16.99 -20.60 19.41
C LYS A 413 -16.27 -19.26 19.20
N ALA A 414 -16.39 -18.67 18.02
CA ALA A 414 -15.82 -17.37 17.71
C ALA A 414 -16.71 -16.27 18.30
N GLU A 415 -16.57 -16.00 19.59
CA GLU A 415 -17.29 -14.89 20.23
C GLU A 415 -16.79 -13.55 19.67
N GLY A 416 -17.73 -12.71 19.22
CA GLY A 416 -17.44 -11.32 18.88
C GLY A 416 -17.35 -10.48 20.15
N SER A 417 -16.50 -9.46 20.15
CA SER A 417 -16.51 -8.42 21.18
C SER A 417 -17.68 -7.45 20.93
N ASN A 418 -18.42 -7.09 21.98
CA ASN A 418 -19.41 -6.02 21.91
C ASN A 418 -18.80 -4.65 22.25
N GLU A 419 -17.55 -4.64 22.74
CA GLU A 419 -16.83 -3.40 23.01
C GLU A 419 -16.39 -2.75 21.71
N LEU A 420 -16.77 -1.49 21.55
CA LEU A 420 -16.28 -0.64 20.47
C LEU A 420 -14.81 -0.30 20.71
N ARG A 421 -13.99 -0.41 19.67
CA ARG A 421 -12.56 -0.12 19.71
C ARG A 421 -12.23 1.07 18.84
N PHE A 422 -11.76 2.14 19.49
CA PHE A 422 -11.32 3.36 18.82
C PHE A 422 -9.82 3.54 18.97
N ASP A 423 -9.12 3.77 17.86
CA ASP A 423 -7.77 4.30 17.86
C ASP A 423 -7.81 5.76 18.31
N ARG A 424 -7.44 5.98 19.58
CA ARG A 424 -7.42 7.31 20.19
C ARG A 424 -6.47 8.28 19.49
N THR A 425 -5.43 7.79 18.80
CA THR A 425 -4.52 8.62 17.99
C THR A 425 -5.29 9.29 16.85
N GLN A 426 -6.04 8.50 16.08
CA GLN A 426 -6.79 8.97 14.92
C GLN A 426 -7.98 9.85 15.33
N VAL A 427 -8.67 9.50 16.42
CA VAL A 427 -9.74 10.33 17.02
C VAL A 427 -9.19 11.70 17.45
N THR A 428 -8.02 11.72 18.07
CA THR A 428 -7.38 12.97 18.51
C THR A 428 -6.95 13.82 17.32
N LEU A 429 -6.37 13.20 16.28
CA LEU A 429 -6.03 13.90 15.03
C LEU A 429 -7.26 14.50 14.37
N ARG A 430 -8.37 13.76 14.28
CA ARG A 430 -9.66 14.28 13.79
C ARG A 430 -10.09 15.51 14.58
N SER A 431 -10.05 15.44 15.90
CA SER A 431 -10.45 16.53 16.80
C SER A 431 -9.55 17.77 16.62
N ALA A 432 -8.24 17.58 16.48
CA ALA A 432 -7.30 18.67 16.21
C ALA A 432 -7.59 19.37 14.88
N ILE A 433 -7.93 18.61 13.83
CA ILE A 433 -8.28 19.18 12.52
C ILE A 433 -9.59 19.95 12.59
N ASP A 434 -10.59 19.44 13.31
CA ASP A 434 -11.86 20.15 13.51
C ASP A 434 -11.64 21.47 14.27
N LEU A 435 -10.81 21.48 15.34
CA LEU A 435 -10.42 22.72 16.04
C LEU A 435 -9.75 23.74 15.10
N ALA A 436 -8.82 23.28 14.26
CA ALA A 436 -8.11 24.15 13.32
C ALA A 436 -9.06 24.75 12.27
N ARG A 437 -10.02 23.96 11.80
CA ARG A 437 -11.06 24.40 10.85
C ARG A 437 -11.98 25.44 11.48
N ASP A 438 -12.28 25.29 12.77
CA ASP A 438 -13.06 26.26 13.54
C ASP A 438 -12.25 27.51 13.94
N GLY A 439 -10.97 27.58 13.54
CA GLY A 439 -10.06 28.71 13.72
C GLY A 439 -9.15 28.61 14.96
N ASP A 440 -9.33 27.60 15.81
CA ASP A 440 -8.46 27.37 16.98
C ASP A 440 -7.23 26.53 16.62
N THR A 441 -6.32 27.13 15.85
CA THR A 441 -5.09 26.44 15.43
C THR A 441 -4.13 26.16 16.58
N ARG A 442 -4.20 26.93 17.67
CA ARG A 442 -3.35 26.69 18.86
C ARG A 442 -3.88 25.52 19.68
N GLY A 443 -5.19 25.46 19.91
CA GLY A 443 -5.85 24.30 20.51
C GLY A 443 -5.60 23.04 19.71
N ALA A 444 -5.70 23.11 18.38
CA ALA A 444 -5.38 21.99 17.50
C ALA A 444 -3.97 21.41 17.73
N VAL A 445 -2.95 22.27 17.79
CA VAL A 445 -1.57 21.86 18.09
C VAL A 445 -1.46 21.28 19.50
N ALA A 446 -2.05 21.92 20.51
CA ALA A 446 -2.03 21.44 21.88
C ALA A 446 -2.70 20.06 22.05
N THR A 447 -3.75 19.78 21.26
CA THR A 447 -4.46 18.49 21.23
C THR A 447 -3.63 17.41 20.55
N LEU A 448 -2.95 17.71 19.44
CA LEU A 448 -2.21 16.70 18.66
C LEU A 448 -0.81 16.41 19.23
N GLN A 449 -0.15 17.40 19.85
CA GLN A 449 1.23 17.29 20.32
C GLN A 449 1.50 16.10 21.27
N PRO A 450 0.66 15.80 22.29
CA PRO A 450 0.91 14.67 23.19
C PRO A 450 0.91 13.33 22.47
N VAL A 451 0.01 13.16 21.49
CA VAL A 451 -0.10 11.94 20.68
C VAL A 451 1.17 11.74 19.86
N VAL A 452 1.65 12.81 19.20
CA VAL A 452 2.92 12.81 18.46
C VAL A 452 4.09 12.40 19.36
N THR A 453 4.17 12.96 20.57
CA THR A 453 5.25 12.65 21.51
C THR A 453 5.21 11.18 21.96
N SER A 454 4.02 10.62 22.16
CA SER A 454 3.82 9.24 22.61
C SER A 454 3.99 8.17 21.52
N ALA A 455 3.97 8.56 20.24
CA ALA A 455 4.14 7.63 19.14
C ALA A 455 5.55 6.99 19.18
N THR A 456 5.58 5.66 19.12
CA THR A 456 6.80 4.84 19.19
C THR A 456 7.29 4.33 17.84
N ASP A 457 6.39 4.21 16.86
CA ASP A 457 6.70 3.82 15.50
C ASP A 457 7.16 5.06 14.71
N ASP A 458 8.36 5.04 14.17
CA ASP A 458 8.98 6.21 13.53
C ASP A 458 8.20 6.66 12.28
N ASP A 459 7.66 5.73 11.49
CA ASP A 459 6.82 6.01 10.31
C ASP A 459 5.54 6.74 10.71
N ASN A 460 4.78 6.17 11.66
CA ASN A 460 3.56 6.80 12.16
C ASN A 460 3.86 8.15 12.85
N LYS A 461 4.95 8.22 13.61
CA LYS A 461 5.37 9.46 14.27
C LYS A 461 5.70 10.55 13.26
N ALA A 462 6.49 10.25 12.23
CA ALA A 462 6.82 11.19 11.16
C ALA A 462 5.56 11.66 10.41
N TRP A 463 4.61 10.76 10.16
CA TRP A 463 3.33 11.10 9.54
C TRP A 463 2.50 12.04 10.43
N LEU A 464 2.38 11.76 11.73
CA LEU A 464 1.68 12.63 12.68
C LEU A 464 2.39 13.99 12.84
N MET A 465 3.73 14.00 12.87
CA MET A 465 4.52 15.24 12.90
C MET A 465 4.30 16.09 11.65
N SER A 466 4.10 15.48 10.48
CA SER A 466 3.78 16.21 9.25
C SER A 466 2.45 16.96 9.37
N ARG A 467 1.45 16.35 10.02
CA ARG A 467 0.16 17.01 10.31
C ARG A 467 0.30 18.09 11.40
N LEU A 468 1.08 17.82 12.44
CA LEU A 468 1.39 18.80 13.48
C LEU A 468 2.11 20.03 12.90
N ALA A 469 3.07 19.84 11.99
CA ALA A 469 3.79 20.91 11.31
C ALA A 469 2.82 21.79 10.49
N GLN A 470 1.92 21.16 9.71
CA GLN A 470 0.87 21.87 8.97
C GLN A 470 0.02 22.75 9.89
N LEU A 471 -0.45 22.21 11.02
CA LEU A 471 -1.26 22.96 11.99
C LEU A 471 -0.47 24.08 12.67
N THR A 472 0.79 23.82 13.01
CA THR A 472 1.69 24.80 13.65
C THR A 472 1.97 25.98 12.72
N HIS A 473 2.08 25.74 11.41
CA HIS A 473 2.41 26.76 10.41
C HIS A 473 1.41 27.93 10.36
N PHE A 474 0.16 27.71 10.78
CA PHE A 474 -0.84 28.78 10.84
C PHE A 474 -0.47 29.91 11.81
N HIS A 475 0.38 29.65 12.81
CA HIS A 475 0.77 30.66 13.80
C HIS A 475 2.28 30.73 14.09
N ASP A 476 3.06 29.69 13.79
CA ASP A 476 4.52 29.70 13.92
C ASP A 476 5.19 28.96 12.75
N ARG A 477 5.64 29.74 11.76
CA ARG A 477 6.29 29.20 10.56
C ARG A 477 7.64 28.56 10.86
N ALA A 478 8.39 29.11 11.82
CA ALA A 478 9.73 28.65 12.14
C ALA A 478 9.66 27.31 12.90
N GLU A 479 8.78 27.21 13.87
CA GLU A 479 8.56 25.96 14.61
C GLU A 479 8.00 24.87 13.71
N ALA A 480 7.07 25.19 12.81
CA ALA A 480 6.56 24.25 11.81
C ALA A 480 7.69 23.64 10.96
N GLN A 481 8.68 24.43 10.53
CA GLN A 481 9.83 23.92 9.78
C GLN A 481 10.77 23.06 10.64
N LYS A 482 10.94 23.37 11.94
CA LYS A 482 11.68 22.48 12.85
C LYS A 482 10.99 21.14 13.00
N ILE A 483 9.66 21.12 13.15
CA ILE A 483 8.87 19.90 13.20
C ILE A 483 9.00 19.12 11.88
N THR A 484 8.90 19.79 10.72
CA THR A 484 9.13 19.15 9.41
C THR A 484 10.51 18.50 9.32
N LYS A 485 11.57 19.21 9.73
CA LYS A 485 12.94 18.70 9.72
C LYS A 485 13.10 17.46 10.61
N ALA A 486 12.51 17.48 11.80
CA ALA A 486 12.51 16.34 12.70
C ALA A 486 11.68 15.17 12.18
N ALA A 487 10.55 15.43 11.52
CA ALA A 487 9.75 14.39 10.85
C ALA A 487 10.54 13.72 9.72
N TYR A 488 11.21 14.52 8.88
CA TYR A 488 12.01 14.02 7.77
C TYR A 488 13.22 13.19 8.23
N ALA A 489 13.82 13.55 9.37
CA ALA A 489 14.90 12.76 9.96
C ALA A 489 14.46 11.36 10.41
N LEU A 490 13.20 11.21 10.87
CA LEU A 490 12.62 9.92 11.21
C LEU A 490 12.25 9.12 9.95
N ASN A 491 11.64 9.78 8.96
CA ASN A 491 11.25 9.15 7.72
C ASN A 491 11.39 10.14 6.55
N ARG A 492 12.33 9.87 5.65
CA ARG A 492 12.66 10.72 4.49
C ARG A 492 11.57 10.77 3.41
N SER A 493 10.53 9.95 3.53
CA SER A 493 9.39 9.95 2.61
C SER A 493 8.33 11.02 2.93
N VAL A 494 8.43 11.75 4.06
CA VAL A 494 7.58 12.91 4.34
C VAL A 494 8.06 14.14 3.56
N THR A 495 7.31 15.25 3.63
CA THR A 495 7.67 16.52 3.00
C THR A 495 9.07 16.97 3.43
N ARG A 496 9.95 17.25 2.45
CA ARG A 496 11.31 17.77 2.68
C ARG A 496 11.26 19.18 3.26
N PRO A 497 12.01 19.50 4.34
CA PRO A 497 12.05 20.85 4.89
C PRO A 497 12.68 21.87 3.92
N LEU A 498 12.39 23.16 4.12
CA LEU A 498 12.97 24.25 3.32
C LEU A 498 14.48 24.37 3.46
N GLU A 499 15.01 24.06 4.65
CA GLU A 499 16.45 24.06 4.89
C GLU A 499 17.07 22.79 4.29
N ALA A 500 18.06 22.96 3.42
CA ALA A 500 18.79 21.84 2.83
C ALA A 500 19.41 20.98 3.95
N LEU A 501 19.12 19.69 3.91
CA LEU A 501 19.77 18.74 4.81
C LEU A 501 21.21 18.54 4.37
N SER A 502 22.14 18.61 5.32
CA SER A 502 23.51 18.17 5.09
C SER A 502 23.48 16.68 4.75
N TYR A 503 24.07 16.31 3.61
CA TYR A 503 24.24 14.91 3.24
C TYR A 503 24.96 14.13 4.35
N GLU A 504 24.34 13.04 4.81
CA GLU A 504 24.94 12.15 5.81
C GLU A 504 25.70 11.01 5.11
N ARG A 505 27.02 11.13 5.09
CA ARG A 505 27.92 10.10 4.54
C ARG A 505 27.67 8.76 5.22
N LEU A 506 27.71 7.66 4.44
CA LEU A 506 27.78 6.30 4.97
C LEU A 506 29.08 6.14 5.78
N SER A 507 28.98 6.25 7.10
CA SER A 507 30.12 6.11 8.01
C SER A 507 30.64 4.68 8.09
N THR A 508 31.89 4.51 8.54
CA THR A 508 32.45 3.18 8.79
C THR A 508 31.71 2.52 9.94
N VAL A 509 31.09 1.37 9.69
CA VAL A 509 30.69 0.46 10.75
C VAL A 509 31.76 -0.64 10.79
N ASN A 510 32.51 -0.74 11.88
CA ASN A 510 33.52 -1.81 12.08
C ASN A 510 32.89 -3.17 12.41
N GLU A 511 31.63 -3.37 12.04
CA GLU A 511 30.87 -4.60 12.31
C GLU A 511 31.04 -5.56 11.13
N ALA A 512 31.23 -6.85 11.43
CA ALA A 512 31.34 -7.88 10.40
C ALA A 512 30.04 -7.98 9.59
N GLN A 513 30.14 -8.22 8.27
CA GLN A 513 28.99 -8.33 7.36
C GLN A 513 27.87 -9.23 7.90
N ALA A 514 28.25 -10.40 8.42
CA ALA A 514 27.32 -11.37 8.98
C ALA A 514 26.53 -10.82 10.17
N VAL A 515 27.16 -10.02 11.04
CA VAL A 515 26.49 -9.41 12.20
C VAL A 515 25.53 -8.31 11.74
N SER A 516 25.91 -7.50 10.76
CA SER A 516 25.01 -6.51 10.13
C SER A 516 23.79 -7.19 9.49
N ALA A 517 24.00 -8.30 8.77
CA ALA A 517 22.92 -9.09 8.17
C ALA A 517 21.98 -9.67 9.24
N ILE A 518 22.52 -10.28 10.31
CA ILE A 518 21.73 -10.79 11.45
C ILE A 518 20.89 -9.67 12.05
N ARG A 519 21.50 -8.51 12.30
CA ARG A 519 20.83 -7.34 12.89
C ARG A 519 19.69 -6.88 12.00
N TYR A 520 19.89 -6.73 10.69
CA TYR A 520 18.82 -6.32 9.79
C TYR A 520 17.68 -7.35 9.74
N LEU A 521 18.01 -8.63 9.58
CA LEU A 521 17.04 -9.72 9.49
C LEU A 521 16.25 -9.93 10.80
N ARG A 522 16.83 -9.61 11.96
CA ARG A 522 16.17 -9.70 13.28
C ARG A 522 15.40 -8.45 13.70
N THR A 523 15.86 -7.25 13.31
CA THR A 523 15.23 -5.98 13.74
C THR A 523 13.76 -5.89 13.33
N ARG A 524 13.38 -6.51 12.21
CA ARG A 524 11.98 -6.57 11.77
C ARG A 524 11.12 -7.61 12.51
N ARG A 525 11.67 -8.33 13.50
CA ARG A 525 11.01 -9.41 14.27
C ARG A 525 10.34 -10.47 13.38
N LEU A 526 10.93 -10.71 12.22
CA LEU A 526 10.44 -11.66 11.24
C LEU A 526 10.81 -13.07 11.70
N GLU A 527 9.82 -13.94 11.88
CA GLU A 527 10.07 -15.38 12.00
C GLU A 527 10.75 -15.89 10.72
N HIS A 528 11.36 -17.08 10.75
CA HIS A 528 12.02 -17.62 9.56
C HIS A 528 11.13 -17.64 8.31
N GLN A 529 9.82 -17.88 8.49
CA GLN A 529 8.86 -17.82 7.40
C GLN A 529 8.67 -16.39 6.85
N ASP A 530 8.55 -15.40 7.73
CA ASP A 530 8.38 -13.99 7.35
C ASP A 530 9.62 -13.48 6.59
N ARG A 531 10.83 -13.90 6.99
CA ARG A 531 12.06 -13.55 6.26
C ARG A 531 12.06 -14.10 4.82
N ILE A 532 11.58 -15.32 4.62
CA ILE A 532 11.47 -15.93 3.28
C ILE A 532 10.47 -15.17 2.42
N PHE A 533 9.35 -14.72 2.99
CA PHE A 533 8.41 -13.90 2.27
C PHE A 533 8.98 -12.53 1.90
N PHE A 534 9.63 -11.84 2.84
CA PHE A 534 10.39 -10.61 2.57
C PHE A 534 11.39 -10.80 1.42
N ALA A 535 12.15 -11.89 1.41
CA ALA A 535 13.10 -12.16 0.32
C ALA A 535 12.42 -12.47 -1.02
N THR A 536 11.25 -13.10 -0.98
CA THR A 536 10.40 -13.34 -2.16
C THR A 536 9.86 -12.02 -2.71
N ASP A 537 9.44 -11.11 -1.85
CA ASP A 537 9.00 -9.75 -2.21
C ASP A 537 10.13 -8.99 -2.93
N VAL A 538 11.31 -8.88 -2.30
CA VAL A 538 12.48 -8.23 -2.92
C VAL A 538 12.80 -8.86 -4.28
N LYS A 539 12.71 -10.19 -4.41
CA LYS A 539 12.90 -10.89 -5.69
C LYS A 539 11.86 -10.52 -6.75
N GLU A 540 10.59 -10.35 -6.37
CA GLU A 540 9.51 -9.93 -7.26
C GLU A 540 9.69 -8.46 -7.70
N ASP A 541 10.14 -7.58 -6.80
CA ASP A 541 10.38 -6.17 -7.08
C ASP A 541 11.66 -5.92 -7.90
N LEU A 542 12.64 -6.84 -7.86
CA LEU A 542 13.82 -6.86 -8.72
C LEU A 542 13.54 -7.46 -10.11
N ALA A 543 12.63 -6.82 -10.85
CA ALA A 543 12.24 -7.21 -12.21
C ALA A 543 12.25 -6.04 -13.20
N PHE A 544 12.68 -6.32 -14.43
CA PHE A 544 12.64 -5.35 -15.53
C PHE A 544 11.20 -5.13 -16.04
N LYS A 545 10.90 -3.89 -16.46
CA LYS A 545 9.66 -3.41 -17.13
C LYS A 545 8.35 -3.50 -16.35
N ARG A 546 8.23 -4.39 -15.35
CA ARG A 546 6.96 -4.66 -14.63
C ARG A 546 6.83 -3.96 -13.28
N VAL A 547 7.92 -3.37 -12.78
CA VAL A 547 7.98 -2.79 -11.43
C VAL A 547 8.32 -1.31 -11.56
N PRO A 548 7.56 -0.40 -10.91
CA PRO A 548 7.92 1.01 -10.87
C PRO A 548 9.32 1.21 -10.28
N TYR A 549 10.11 2.11 -10.87
CA TYR A 549 11.49 2.37 -10.44
C TYR A 549 11.66 2.57 -8.92
N LYS A 550 10.75 3.30 -8.25
CA LYS A 550 10.83 3.55 -6.80
C LYS A 550 10.84 2.25 -5.99
N ARG A 551 10.03 1.27 -6.41
CA ARG A 551 9.98 -0.06 -5.77
C ARG A 551 11.24 -0.86 -6.08
N PHE A 552 11.73 -0.78 -7.32
CA PHE A 552 12.96 -1.45 -7.72
C PHE A 552 14.18 -0.93 -6.93
N GLU A 553 14.36 0.39 -6.86
CA GLU A 553 15.46 1.03 -6.12
C GLU A 553 15.38 0.76 -4.60
N GLU A 554 14.17 0.72 -4.04
CA GLU A 554 13.96 0.29 -2.65
C GLU A 554 14.31 -1.19 -2.45
N ALA A 555 13.96 -2.08 -3.39
CA ALA A 555 14.34 -3.49 -3.33
C ALA A 555 15.85 -3.68 -3.41
N VAL A 556 16.56 -2.87 -4.23
CA VAL A 556 18.03 -2.82 -4.24
C VAL A 556 18.56 -2.39 -2.87
N ARG A 557 17.99 -1.35 -2.25
CA ARG A 557 18.39 -0.91 -0.90
C ARG A 557 18.20 -2.01 0.14
N GLN A 558 17.03 -2.65 0.15
CA GLN A 558 16.67 -3.71 1.09
C GLN A 558 17.53 -4.95 0.92
N LEU A 559 17.86 -5.34 -0.32
CA LEU A 559 18.79 -6.43 -0.59
C LEU A 559 20.16 -6.14 0.03
N GLY A 560 20.72 -4.95 -0.21
CA GLY A 560 22.01 -4.54 0.34
C GLY A 560 22.03 -4.63 1.87
N LEU A 561 21.02 -4.09 2.54
CA LEU A 561 20.90 -4.15 3.99
C LEU A 561 20.75 -5.60 4.51
N ALA A 562 19.96 -6.43 3.82
CA ALA A 562 19.70 -7.80 4.22
C ALA A 562 20.92 -8.72 4.12
N ILE A 563 21.84 -8.44 3.19
CA ILE A 563 23.11 -9.16 3.08
C ILE A 563 24.24 -8.50 3.89
N GLY A 564 23.92 -7.50 4.73
CA GLY A 564 24.85 -6.89 5.66
C GLY A 564 25.73 -5.76 5.10
N MET A 565 25.35 -5.18 3.96
CA MET A 565 25.94 -3.94 3.43
C MET A 565 25.29 -2.72 4.10
N LEU A 566 25.98 -1.57 4.09
CA LEU A 566 25.27 -0.30 4.27
C LEU A 566 24.67 0.12 2.94
N SER A 567 23.44 0.64 2.96
CA SER A 567 22.73 1.05 1.75
C SER A 567 21.89 2.30 1.98
N GLN A 568 21.96 3.24 1.03
CA GLN A 568 21.18 4.48 0.96
C GLN A 568 20.64 4.68 -0.46
N ARG A 569 19.67 5.60 -0.63
CA ARG A 569 19.17 6.04 -1.94
C ARG A 569 19.38 7.56 -2.10
N PRO A 570 20.61 8.04 -2.38
CA PRO A 570 20.92 9.47 -2.34
C PRO A 570 20.01 10.37 -3.19
N GLU A 571 19.68 9.94 -4.42
CA GLU A 571 18.77 10.69 -5.30
C GLU A 571 17.37 10.86 -4.68
N GLU A 572 16.85 9.84 -3.97
CA GLU A 572 15.57 9.92 -3.26
C GLU A 572 15.71 10.72 -1.96
N ASP A 573 16.75 10.45 -1.18
CA ASP A 573 16.94 10.95 0.17
C ASP A 573 17.40 12.42 0.23
N TYR A 574 18.14 12.87 -0.78
CA TYR A 574 18.82 14.18 -0.83
C TYR A 574 18.64 14.95 -2.15
N GLN A 575 17.99 14.37 -3.17
CA GLN A 575 17.82 14.93 -4.53
C GLN A 575 19.13 15.11 -5.31
N GLU A 576 20.16 14.37 -4.93
CA GLU A 576 21.43 14.36 -5.61
C GLU A 576 22.14 13.02 -5.40
N GLY A 577 22.95 12.63 -6.39
CA GLY A 577 23.76 11.42 -6.32
C GLY A 577 23.11 10.22 -7.01
N PRO A 578 23.59 9.00 -6.72
CA PRO A 578 23.10 7.79 -7.37
C PRO A 578 21.70 7.38 -6.89
N ASP A 579 21.03 6.56 -7.71
CA ASP A 579 19.78 5.85 -7.33
C ASP A 579 20.00 5.02 -6.05
N ASN A 580 21.11 4.29 -5.97
CA ASN A 580 21.53 3.57 -4.77
C ASN A 580 23.03 3.73 -4.51
N LEU A 581 23.41 3.90 -3.24
CA LEU A 581 24.79 3.88 -2.79
C LEU A 581 24.98 2.77 -1.77
N TRP A 582 25.87 1.82 -2.04
CA TRP A 582 26.24 0.80 -1.07
C TRP A 582 27.66 1.00 -0.57
N ARG A 583 27.91 0.60 0.67
CA ARG A 583 29.26 0.47 1.22
C ARG A 583 29.52 -0.98 1.63
N LEU A 584 30.56 -1.56 1.02
CA LEU A 584 31.03 -2.91 1.31
C LEU A 584 31.88 -2.94 2.59
N PRO A 585 31.81 -4.02 3.39
CA PRO A 585 32.80 -4.35 4.40
C PRO A 585 34.20 -4.40 3.76
N GLY A 586 35.09 -3.46 4.10
CA GLY A 586 36.40 -3.31 3.44
C GLY A 586 36.67 -1.95 2.78
N ARG A 587 35.70 -1.03 2.80
CA ARG A 587 35.76 0.38 2.33
C ARG A 587 35.51 0.63 0.85
N GLU A 588 35.12 -0.36 0.07
CA GLU A 588 34.70 -0.14 -1.32
C GLU A 588 33.23 0.31 -1.38
N PHE A 589 32.94 1.28 -2.25
CA PHE A 589 31.57 1.75 -2.49
C PHE A 589 31.04 1.24 -3.83
N LEU A 590 29.73 0.99 -3.89
CA LEU A 590 29.04 0.75 -5.15
C LEU A 590 28.17 1.96 -5.46
N VAL A 591 28.46 2.63 -6.56
CA VAL A 591 27.67 3.75 -7.09
C VAL A 591 26.74 3.17 -8.14
N ILE A 592 25.45 3.04 -7.81
CA ILE A 592 24.51 2.21 -8.56
C ILE A 592 23.43 3.08 -9.21
N GLU A 593 23.28 2.95 -10.52
CA GLU A 593 22.16 3.50 -11.30
C GLU A 593 21.21 2.39 -11.74
N CYS A 594 19.92 2.55 -11.45
CA CYS A 594 18.87 1.59 -11.76
C CYS A 594 18.10 2.01 -13.02
N LYS A 595 18.15 1.17 -14.06
CA LYS A 595 17.43 1.39 -15.34
C LYS A 595 16.49 0.23 -15.63
N ASN A 596 15.72 -0.17 -14.62
CA ASN A 596 14.82 -1.32 -14.68
C ASN A 596 13.65 -1.11 -15.66
N GLU A 597 13.27 0.14 -15.93
CA GLU A 597 12.23 0.53 -16.89
C GLU A 597 12.76 0.71 -18.32
N ALA A 598 14.05 0.51 -18.57
CA ALA A 598 14.64 0.71 -19.89
C ALA A 598 14.12 -0.30 -20.92
N GLY A 599 13.75 0.21 -22.10
CA GLY A 599 13.25 -0.56 -23.25
C GLY A 599 14.16 -0.57 -24.47
N SER A 600 15.45 -0.24 -24.32
CA SER A 600 16.38 -0.14 -25.45
C SER A 600 16.68 -1.51 -26.07
N GLU A 601 16.72 -1.60 -27.40
CA GLU A 601 17.21 -2.77 -28.16
C GLU A 601 18.65 -2.56 -28.69
N GLU A 602 19.13 -1.32 -28.71
CA GLU A 602 20.42 -0.92 -29.30
C GLU A 602 21.47 -0.57 -28.25
N GLY A 603 21.54 -1.35 -27.16
CA GLY A 603 22.51 -1.12 -26.07
C GLY A 603 22.09 -0.04 -25.08
N ILE A 604 22.98 0.24 -24.12
CA ILE A 604 22.77 1.25 -23.07
C ILE A 604 22.89 2.65 -23.68
N LYS A 605 21.87 3.49 -23.49
CA LYS A 605 21.79 4.81 -24.13
C LYS A 605 22.76 5.81 -23.50
N LYS A 606 23.16 6.81 -24.28
CA LYS A 606 24.01 7.94 -23.83
C LYS A 606 23.47 8.61 -22.58
N ARG A 607 22.14 8.77 -22.49
CA ARG A 607 21.47 9.35 -21.33
C ARG A 607 21.74 8.54 -20.06
N ASP A 608 21.65 7.21 -20.13
CA ASP A 608 21.72 6.34 -18.95
C ASP A 608 23.17 6.26 -18.43
N LEU A 609 24.16 6.10 -19.32
CA LEU A 609 25.57 6.20 -18.94
C LEU A 609 25.93 7.62 -18.49
N GLY A 610 25.32 8.66 -19.09
CA GLY A 610 25.49 10.04 -18.64
C GLY A 610 25.01 10.27 -17.21
N GLN A 611 23.91 9.63 -16.79
CA GLN A 611 23.43 9.67 -15.41
C GLN A 611 24.42 9.00 -14.45
N LEU A 612 24.93 7.82 -14.79
CA LEU A 612 25.97 7.16 -13.99
C LEU A 612 27.23 8.03 -13.86
N GLY A 613 27.64 8.71 -14.93
CA GLY A 613 28.75 9.67 -14.89
C GLY A 613 28.53 10.80 -13.89
N GLN A 614 27.31 11.35 -13.82
CA GLN A 614 26.97 12.39 -12.84
C GLN A 614 27.02 11.85 -11.41
N SER A 615 26.52 10.63 -11.19
CA SER A 615 26.53 9.98 -9.88
C SER A 615 27.96 9.67 -9.38
N ILE A 616 28.89 9.37 -10.29
CA ILE A 616 30.33 9.23 -9.99
C ILE A 616 30.93 10.56 -9.54
N GLU A 617 30.67 11.65 -10.26
CA GLU A 617 31.20 12.96 -9.91
C GLU A 617 30.62 13.46 -8.57
N TRP A 618 29.34 13.20 -8.32
CA TRP A 618 28.74 13.44 -7.00
C TRP A 618 29.44 12.63 -5.91
N PHE A 619 29.74 11.34 -6.16
CA PHE A 619 30.42 10.50 -5.18
C PHE A 619 31.80 11.05 -4.84
N LYS A 620 32.58 11.46 -5.84
CA LYS A 620 33.90 12.08 -5.67
C LYS A 620 33.83 13.39 -4.88
N ASP A 621 32.86 14.26 -5.16
CA ASP A 621 32.64 15.49 -4.38
C ASP A 621 32.32 15.17 -2.90
N ARG A 622 31.44 14.19 -2.67
CA ARG A 622 30.96 13.86 -1.32
C ARG A 622 31.92 12.99 -0.52
N TYR A 623 32.75 12.15 -1.13
CA TYR A 623 33.61 11.19 -0.42
C TYR A 623 35.11 11.43 -0.64
N GLY A 624 35.48 12.23 -1.66
CA GLY A 624 36.86 12.48 -2.08
C GLY A 624 37.32 11.52 -3.18
N ASP A 625 38.23 11.99 -4.03
CA ASP A 625 38.73 11.26 -5.21
C ASP A 625 39.50 9.96 -4.88
N THR A 626 39.92 9.79 -3.62
CA THR A 626 40.75 8.67 -3.17
C THR A 626 39.95 7.51 -2.59
N GLU A 627 38.66 7.70 -2.30
CA GLU A 627 37.82 6.62 -1.79
C GLU A 627 37.50 5.62 -2.92
N PRO A 628 37.74 4.31 -2.73
CA PRO A 628 37.55 3.33 -3.79
C PRO A 628 36.05 3.09 -4.04
N PHE A 629 35.66 3.07 -5.31
CA PHE A 629 34.30 2.78 -5.72
C PHE A 629 34.25 1.98 -7.03
N ILE A 630 33.15 1.27 -7.24
CA ILE A 630 32.83 0.54 -8.47
C ILE A 630 31.54 1.12 -9.05
N PRO A 631 31.55 1.69 -10.27
CA PRO A 631 30.34 2.11 -10.95
C PRO A 631 29.52 0.89 -11.38
N ILE A 632 28.23 0.88 -11.04
CA ILE A 632 27.30 -0.18 -11.44
C ILE A 632 26.11 0.45 -12.16
N ILE A 633 25.73 -0.13 -13.29
CA ILE A 633 24.44 0.12 -13.92
C ILE A 633 23.61 -1.16 -13.95
N ILE A 634 22.38 -1.10 -13.48
CA ILE A 634 21.42 -2.21 -13.57
C ILE A 634 20.55 -1.97 -14.80
N HIS A 635 20.77 -2.75 -15.86
CA HIS A 635 20.15 -2.50 -17.16
C HIS A 635 19.92 -3.84 -17.90
N PRO A 636 18.84 -4.02 -18.71
CA PRO A 636 18.60 -5.29 -19.40
C PRO A 636 19.74 -5.76 -20.31
N LEU A 637 20.48 -4.80 -20.87
CA LEU A 637 21.62 -4.98 -21.78
C LEU A 637 22.93 -4.61 -21.11
N SER A 638 24.03 -5.23 -21.55
CA SER A 638 25.38 -5.09 -20.99
C SER A 638 26.42 -4.45 -21.92
N TYR A 639 26.01 -3.87 -23.05
CA TYR A 639 26.90 -3.24 -24.02
C TYR A 639 26.53 -1.78 -24.31
N VAL A 640 27.52 -0.98 -24.70
CA VAL A 640 27.37 0.45 -25.00
C VAL A 640 26.57 0.65 -26.30
N GLY A 641 25.59 1.56 -26.27
CA GLY A 641 24.83 1.92 -27.46
C GLY A 641 25.60 2.84 -28.42
N PRO A 642 25.18 2.95 -29.70
CA PRO A 642 25.95 3.61 -30.78
C PRO A 642 26.42 5.06 -30.54
N GLN A 643 25.77 5.78 -29.64
CA GLN A 643 26.06 7.20 -29.34
C GLN A 643 26.54 7.43 -27.90
N ALA A 644 26.75 6.35 -27.14
CA ALA A 644 27.14 6.43 -25.75
C ALA A 644 28.65 6.22 -25.59
N THR A 645 29.19 6.67 -24.46
CA THR A 645 30.61 6.51 -24.13
C THR A 645 30.72 5.58 -22.94
N ALA A 646 31.57 4.56 -23.05
CA ALA A 646 31.84 3.64 -21.96
C ALA A 646 32.39 4.40 -20.73
N ILE A 647 31.90 4.05 -19.55
CA ILE A 647 32.46 4.52 -18.29
C ILE A 647 33.56 3.53 -17.87
N PRO A 648 34.78 3.99 -17.57
CA PRO A 648 35.86 3.13 -17.09
C PRO A 648 35.44 2.31 -15.87
N ASP A 649 35.83 1.04 -15.83
CA ASP A 649 35.57 0.09 -14.74
C ASP A 649 34.08 -0.11 -14.40
N CYS A 650 33.17 0.40 -15.24
CA CYS A 650 31.74 0.21 -15.08
C CYS A 650 31.37 -1.26 -15.23
N ARG A 651 30.56 -1.74 -14.30
CA ARG A 651 30.00 -3.08 -14.33
C ARG A 651 28.49 -3.05 -14.49
N VAL A 652 27.94 -4.08 -15.10
CA VAL A 652 26.53 -4.18 -15.42
C VAL A 652 25.91 -5.36 -14.68
N ILE A 653 24.79 -5.11 -14.00
CA ILE A 653 23.87 -6.18 -13.58
C ILE A 653 22.84 -6.32 -14.70
N ASP A 654 23.09 -7.27 -15.60
CA ASP A 654 22.22 -7.52 -16.76
C ASP A 654 21.00 -8.39 -16.43
N GLY A 655 20.15 -8.65 -17.43
CA GLY A 655 18.98 -9.53 -17.30
C GLY A 655 19.28 -10.90 -16.68
N HIS A 656 20.43 -11.49 -17.00
CA HIS A 656 20.83 -12.81 -16.50
C HIS A 656 21.36 -12.70 -15.06
N ARG A 657 22.25 -11.73 -14.82
CA ARG A 657 22.85 -11.51 -13.49
C ARG A 657 21.84 -11.07 -12.45
N LEU A 658 20.84 -10.26 -12.82
CA LEU A 658 19.76 -9.88 -11.91
C LEU A 658 18.94 -11.11 -11.48
N ARG A 659 18.67 -12.05 -12.40
CA ARG A 659 18.00 -13.32 -12.07
C ARG A 659 18.85 -14.17 -11.13
N LEU A 660 20.15 -14.27 -11.38
CA LEU A 660 21.06 -14.99 -10.51
C LEU A 660 21.12 -14.38 -9.10
N LEU A 661 21.22 -13.06 -9.01
CA LEU A 661 21.25 -12.30 -7.76
C LEU A 661 19.99 -12.52 -6.93
N ARG A 662 18.80 -12.32 -7.52
CA ARG A 662 17.54 -12.47 -6.80
C ARG A 662 17.29 -13.91 -6.33
N ASP A 663 17.74 -14.90 -7.10
CA ASP A 663 17.60 -16.32 -6.73
C ASP A 663 18.58 -16.69 -5.61
N SER A 664 19.85 -16.26 -5.72
CA SER A 664 20.87 -16.46 -4.68
C SER A 664 20.50 -15.77 -3.37
N PHE A 665 19.92 -14.57 -3.43
CA PHE A 665 19.40 -13.86 -2.26
C PHE A 665 18.25 -14.64 -1.58
N LEU A 666 17.27 -15.11 -2.35
CA LEU A 666 16.17 -15.90 -1.80
C LEU A 666 16.68 -17.19 -1.14
N ASP A 667 17.62 -17.88 -1.78
CA ASP A 667 18.15 -19.14 -1.25
C ASP A 667 18.98 -18.93 0.02
N PHE A 668 19.78 -17.85 0.09
CA PHE A 668 20.45 -17.43 1.32
C PHE A 668 19.45 -17.22 2.47
N VAL A 669 18.36 -16.49 2.23
CA VAL A 669 17.38 -16.21 3.28
C VAL A 669 16.61 -17.48 3.70
N LYS A 670 16.34 -18.40 2.76
CA LYS A 670 15.81 -19.74 3.09
C LYS A 670 16.76 -20.52 4.00
N ALA A 671 18.06 -20.45 3.76
CA ALA A 671 19.07 -21.12 4.57
C ALA A 671 19.29 -20.43 5.94
N ALA A 672 19.00 -19.13 6.08
CA ALA A 672 19.15 -18.34 7.30
C ALA A 672 18.03 -18.58 8.35
N ASN A 673 17.91 -19.83 8.80
CA ASN A 673 17.04 -20.21 9.92
C ASN A 673 17.56 -19.68 11.28
N GLU A 674 16.82 -19.91 12.37
CA GLU A 674 17.22 -19.40 13.70
C GLU A 674 18.55 -19.97 14.21
N GLU A 675 18.88 -21.22 13.88
CA GLU A 675 20.15 -21.84 14.23
C GLU A 675 21.30 -21.10 13.53
N VAL A 676 21.17 -20.86 12.23
CA VAL A 676 22.14 -20.12 11.43
C VAL A 676 22.26 -18.68 11.91
N LEU A 677 21.15 -17.96 12.13
CA LEU A 677 21.19 -16.57 12.63
C LEU A 677 21.69 -16.45 14.07
N GLY A 678 21.73 -17.55 14.83
CA GLY A 678 22.35 -17.63 16.14
C GLY A 678 23.88 -17.55 16.12
N ASP A 679 24.50 -17.83 14.96
CA ASP A 679 25.95 -17.89 14.81
C ASP A 679 26.44 -17.03 13.62
N PRO A 680 27.15 -15.91 13.88
CA PRO A 680 27.76 -15.09 12.83
C PRO A 680 28.67 -15.86 11.86
N ALA A 681 29.34 -16.93 12.29
CA ALA A 681 30.19 -17.73 11.41
C ALA A 681 29.35 -18.54 10.41
N ALA A 682 28.25 -19.15 10.87
CA ALA A 682 27.30 -19.84 10.01
C ALA A 682 26.64 -18.89 8.99
N VAL A 683 26.26 -17.68 9.40
CA VAL A 683 25.72 -16.66 8.48
C VAL A 683 26.77 -16.27 7.43
N HIS A 684 28.02 -16.06 7.83
CA HIS A 684 29.09 -15.77 6.89
C HIS A 684 29.29 -16.91 5.88
N GLN A 685 29.24 -18.17 6.33
CA GLN A 685 29.32 -19.33 5.44
C GLN A 685 28.16 -19.38 4.44
N GLN A 686 26.93 -19.06 4.86
CA GLN A 686 25.78 -18.99 3.96
C GLN A 686 25.92 -17.85 2.94
N LEU A 687 26.33 -16.65 3.39
CA LEU A 687 26.64 -15.56 2.47
C LEU A 687 27.69 -15.99 1.43
N ALA A 688 28.75 -16.68 1.85
CA ALA A 688 29.82 -17.14 0.96
C ALA A 688 29.33 -18.20 -0.03
N THR A 689 28.51 -19.15 0.43
CA THR A 689 27.91 -20.21 -0.40
C THR A 689 27.07 -19.64 -1.53
N HIS A 690 26.33 -18.56 -1.25
CA HIS A 690 25.48 -17.87 -2.22
C HIS A 690 26.19 -16.70 -2.93
N ASN A 691 27.51 -16.56 -2.78
CA ASN A 691 28.34 -15.49 -3.37
C ASN A 691 27.93 -14.05 -2.96
N LEU A 692 27.26 -13.88 -1.83
CA LEU A 692 26.77 -12.58 -1.31
C LEU A 692 27.78 -11.90 -0.37
N THR A 693 28.96 -12.46 -0.15
CA THR A 693 30.03 -11.78 0.60
C THR A 693 30.60 -10.63 -0.22
N ALA A 694 31.10 -9.61 0.49
CA ALA A 694 31.64 -8.40 -0.13
C ALA A 694 32.69 -8.68 -1.23
N ASP A 695 33.58 -9.65 -0.98
CA ASP A 695 34.66 -10.07 -1.88
C ASP A 695 34.18 -10.87 -3.11
N ARG A 696 32.98 -11.45 -3.08
CA ARG A 696 32.45 -12.32 -4.16
C ARG A 696 31.34 -11.67 -4.97
N PHE A 697 30.63 -10.71 -4.39
CA PHE A 697 29.41 -10.14 -4.95
C PHE A 697 29.62 -9.60 -6.37
N ILE A 698 30.68 -8.82 -6.56
CA ILE A 698 30.94 -8.13 -7.83
C ILE A 698 31.20 -9.11 -8.95
N ASP A 699 32.08 -10.09 -8.74
CA ASP A 699 32.42 -11.08 -9.77
C ASP A 699 31.26 -12.03 -10.07
N ALA A 700 30.42 -12.35 -9.08
CA ALA A 700 29.28 -13.25 -9.26
C ALA A 700 28.10 -12.60 -10.00
N PHE A 701 27.79 -11.35 -9.66
CA PHE A 701 26.53 -10.71 -10.06
C PHE A 701 26.69 -9.54 -11.03
N THR A 702 27.89 -9.29 -11.54
CA THR A 702 28.11 -8.25 -12.54
C THR A 702 28.97 -8.74 -13.70
N VAL A 703 28.83 -8.11 -14.86
CA VAL A 703 29.73 -8.27 -16.01
C VAL A 703 30.38 -6.93 -16.36
N PRO A 704 31.58 -6.89 -16.94
CA PRO A 704 32.13 -5.65 -17.48
C PRO A 704 31.18 -5.05 -18.53
N LEU A 705 31.07 -3.73 -18.56
CA LEU A 705 30.39 -3.02 -19.65
C LEU A 705 31.13 -3.28 -20.96
N ALA A 706 30.45 -3.92 -21.91
CA ALA A 706 31.02 -4.36 -23.19
C ALA A 706 30.98 -3.29 -24.29
#